data_AF-A0A5N5KNE2-F1
#
_entry.id   AF-A0A5N5KNE2-F1
#
_cell.length_a   1.000
_cell.length_b   1.000
_cell.length_c   1.000
_cell.angle_alpha   90.00
_cell.angle_beta   90.00
_cell.angle_gamma   90.00
#
_symmetry.space_group_name_H-M   'P 1'
#
loop_
_entity.id
_entity.type
_entity.pdbx_description
1 polymer ?
#
loop_
_entity_poly.entity_id
_entity_poly.type
_entity_poly.pdbx_seq_one_letter_code
_entity_poly.pdbx_strand_id
1 'polypeptide(L)'
;MLCIFVYFLQYQYSAETVIYAETDAGFNPTPSKTDLAHNNPFTIALKNFSHKMLEKEKEINVDISRDGKLLSPSHLEKEYEEWILEMHSQYDTEVGAGEDDGVLVVGPTNKIPGISSDVVRVRDTLRRKGAIWKRGQKIKVLRGAGPGFHNKNVYLTLEHFLIEGVQGDAGGGAWIICRPLDIAEEDGCVLSVKDGKLDIRSSISIPISVIDSGKCHTIGSSEWDCQLQKQGQKAPSTIEVLGRKHCRELGINGGFPAESTVEAGCAPPAEIVAVVRPVLYISSSHSKSLDQKYIAKTNLEMSIEVKIRKSAEECQNVGHIYSARIAPSSRKGFNGLYIFSLGCKLRNLFKEAGVYTFLFTLSDKNCKKYEKRLLVKASREVGKWKLLGDIQGKPCVRVGSPFPSFSIGCLDIYGNQIPFKSVPEITVKLDSIVGVLAETDKFKKSLSSDKLTLKVQNVLIVSDKLDRIRPKYEATLVICPVDELIKVSIPCRVLPGSVQHITGRPQIQEKHLLPGFVVKELVLEMLDAHDNHVGKGLEVQLNVDGFCILDNEGSQRKVWFSTFLISNNAMSNAVEGFDNIWPCTDKRRQYLIWHANSYGSFGDLNSQVDKDGCIDLSGVLKVTAGFERIVSYSVSYQNKVVFKQELQTEKRELRIASKLPEFLTAGSDLENIVFEVVDSQGDVDLRIHNEEKAGQCHSLTIKSDSFNLQDPIRYTLRHGCCTIPAIQIPPIEGSFCLIAAHSCYQELQLRVELPVMKAPIMECDEILSPYSSREVPLIRDSVSLEHTESLLTPIENNEMGLVGDKEKYGELIGNSERQLKVLNEEKTEIEEYVSGLQASMEPTSNNSNCVLTKEEILVQIESRNHSAAAILCQCYRSLSSQEPQNHLMEGIFGLVALLGTVGTSKLSWILAEFLGEDQMLAVVCRSKETASAFAQSISGRFLVICLEDIRPYTGELECGDPQRKLKLSDPTLQSGNVPSGFIGYAANMINLDTQYMNISTESGYGLRETLFYRLFGELQVYDTEKHMNEAGACIKHGAVSLDGGIIRVIENGIMSLGCWDSEICFPVGTLENETNLAPERMKIKMQLEAGMEMLQSIKGKIQHATRLREKAIKKLKKMSKNYNELMDQVEAVVSRK
;
A
#
# COMPACT_ATOMS: atom_id res chain seq x y z
N MET A 1 -44.58 -56.09 -56.12
CA MET A 1 -43.14 -55.93 -55.81
C MET A 1 -42.88 -56.84 -54.61
N LEU A 2 -42.65 -58.14 -54.85
CA LEU A 2 -42.41 -59.12 -53.79
C LEU A 2 -40.98 -58.95 -53.26
N CYS A 3 -40.81 -58.49 -52.03
CA CYS A 3 -39.53 -58.58 -51.32
C CYS A 3 -39.48 -59.89 -50.52
N ILE A 4 -39.11 -60.98 -51.18
CA ILE A 4 -38.78 -62.23 -50.50
C ILE A 4 -37.39 -62.06 -49.87
N PHE A 5 -37.31 -61.91 -48.55
CA PHE A 5 -36.03 -61.90 -47.83
C PHE A 5 -35.61 -63.34 -47.52
N VAL A 6 -34.66 -63.87 -48.29
CA VAL A 6 -34.11 -65.24 -48.14
C VAL A 6 -32.81 -65.21 -47.34
N TYR A 7 -32.69 -66.09 -46.33
CA TYR A 7 -31.48 -66.28 -45.52
C TYR A 7 -30.59 -67.37 -46.10
N PHE A 8 -29.26 -67.31 -45.87
CA PHE A 8 -28.28 -68.23 -46.48
C PHE A 8 -27.55 -69.06 -45.42
N LEU A 9 -27.59 -70.40 -45.55
CA LEU A 9 -26.67 -71.35 -44.90
C LEU A 9 -25.90 -72.06 -46.02
N GLN A 10 -24.60 -71.78 -46.15
CA GLN A 10 -23.78 -72.31 -47.25
C GLN A 10 -23.15 -73.65 -46.86
N TYR A 11 -23.59 -74.75 -47.48
CA TYR A 11 -22.80 -75.97 -47.59
C TYR A 11 -22.33 -76.09 -49.05
N GLN A 12 -21.05 -75.86 -49.29
CA GLN A 12 -20.45 -76.00 -50.62
C GLN A 12 -20.01 -77.45 -50.83
N TYR A 13 -20.77 -78.22 -51.60
CA TYR A 13 -20.24 -79.36 -52.33
C TYR A 13 -20.22 -79.00 -53.82
N SER A 14 -19.11 -79.31 -54.48
CA SER A 14 -18.80 -78.95 -55.85
C SER A 14 -19.98 -79.19 -56.82
N ALA A 15 -20.36 -78.12 -57.54
CA ALA A 15 -21.31 -78.03 -58.66
C ALA A 15 -22.81 -77.80 -58.37
N GLU A 16 -23.30 -77.85 -57.12
CA GLU A 16 -24.71 -77.54 -56.79
C GLU A 16 -24.80 -76.64 -55.54
N THR A 17 -25.63 -75.59 -55.58
CA THR A 17 -25.90 -74.73 -54.41
C THR A 17 -27.37 -74.85 -54.02
N VAL A 18 -27.64 -75.44 -52.86
CA VAL A 18 -28.99 -75.57 -52.28
C VAL A 18 -29.21 -74.45 -51.28
N ILE A 19 -30.33 -73.71 -51.40
CA ILE A 19 -30.66 -72.55 -50.56
C ILE A 19 -31.98 -72.81 -49.84
N TYR A 20 -32.02 -72.56 -48.54
CA TYR A 20 -33.22 -72.67 -47.70
C TYR A 20 -33.76 -71.28 -47.36
N ALA A 21 -35.01 -70.98 -47.70
CA ALA A 21 -35.67 -69.73 -47.31
C ALA A 21 -36.45 -69.91 -46.00
N GLU A 22 -36.02 -69.24 -44.93
CA GLU A 22 -36.80 -69.11 -43.69
C GLU A 22 -37.67 -67.84 -43.74
N THR A 23 -38.98 -68.00 -43.54
CA THR A 23 -39.98 -66.92 -43.61
C THR A 23 -40.25 -66.21 -42.27
N ASP A 24 -39.51 -66.53 -41.19
CA ASP A 24 -39.71 -66.00 -39.82
C ASP A 24 -39.04 -64.62 -39.58
N ALA A 25 -38.21 -64.14 -40.51
CA ALA A 25 -37.53 -62.87 -40.29
C ALA A 25 -38.42 -61.67 -40.67
N GLY A 26 -38.96 -60.99 -39.66
CA GLY A 26 -39.69 -59.73 -39.80
C GLY A 26 -38.93 -58.64 -40.59
N PHE A 27 -39.67 -57.58 -40.93
CA PHE A 27 -39.42 -56.51 -41.92
C PHE A 27 -38.09 -55.71 -41.89
N ASN A 28 -37.06 -56.07 -41.11
CA ASN A 28 -35.76 -55.38 -41.10
C ASN A 28 -34.56 -56.34 -40.90
N PRO A 29 -33.87 -56.78 -41.97
CA PRO A 29 -32.66 -57.59 -41.84
C PRO A 29 -31.43 -56.73 -41.48
N THR A 30 -30.49 -57.32 -40.74
CA THR A 30 -29.22 -56.69 -40.33
C THR A 30 -28.20 -56.69 -41.48
N PRO A 31 -27.30 -55.67 -41.60
CA PRO A 31 -26.39 -55.52 -42.74
C PRO A 31 -25.46 -56.70 -43.00
N SER A 32 -25.13 -57.48 -41.96
CA SER A 32 -24.31 -58.69 -42.10
C SER A 32 -25.01 -59.84 -42.84
N LYS A 33 -26.31 -59.71 -43.14
CA LYS A 33 -27.13 -60.75 -43.78
C LYS A 33 -27.54 -60.43 -45.23
N THR A 34 -27.12 -59.27 -45.76
CA THR A 34 -27.45 -58.80 -47.12
C THR A 34 -26.22 -58.63 -48.03
N ASP A 35 -25.02 -58.92 -47.52
CA ASP A 35 -23.76 -58.67 -48.22
C ASP A 35 -23.33 -59.89 -49.08
N LEU A 36 -23.87 -59.98 -50.29
CA LEU A 36 -23.49 -60.99 -51.29
C LEU A 36 -22.48 -60.41 -52.28
N ALA A 37 -21.44 -61.18 -52.62
CA ALA A 37 -20.42 -60.81 -53.59
C ALA A 37 -21.06 -60.43 -54.94
N HIS A 38 -21.00 -59.15 -55.30
CA HIS A 38 -21.78 -58.56 -56.39
C HIS A 38 -21.46 -59.12 -57.79
N ASN A 39 -20.35 -59.85 -57.94
CA ASN A 39 -19.85 -60.35 -59.22
C ASN A 39 -19.93 -61.88 -59.39
N ASN A 40 -20.62 -62.62 -58.51
CA ASN A 40 -20.79 -64.07 -58.68
C ASN A 40 -21.99 -64.37 -59.61
N PRO A 41 -21.83 -65.19 -60.66
CA PRO A 41 -22.91 -65.49 -61.61
C PRO A 41 -24.15 -66.14 -60.96
N PHE A 42 -24.02 -66.94 -59.89
CA PHE A 42 -25.17 -67.46 -59.14
C PHE A 42 -25.93 -66.35 -58.37
N THR A 43 -25.20 -65.36 -57.85
CA THR A 43 -25.79 -64.19 -57.17
C THR A 43 -26.51 -63.27 -58.16
N ILE A 44 -25.98 -63.13 -59.38
CA ILE A 44 -26.59 -62.34 -60.46
C ILE A 44 -27.87 -63.04 -60.96
N ALA A 45 -27.83 -64.35 -61.19
CA ALA A 45 -29.00 -65.13 -61.59
C ALA A 45 -30.13 -65.06 -60.54
N LEU A 46 -29.80 -65.11 -59.25
CA LEU A 46 -30.76 -64.96 -58.14
C LEU A 46 -31.33 -63.53 -58.04
N LYS A 47 -30.52 -62.49 -58.24
CA LYS A 47 -31.01 -61.09 -58.26
C LYS A 47 -31.97 -60.83 -59.42
N ASN A 48 -31.73 -61.47 -60.57
CA ASN A 48 -32.56 -61.33 -61.77
C ASN A 48 -33.80 -62.24 -61.77
N PHE A 49 -33.98 -63.08 -60.74
CA PHE A 49 -35.08 -64.04 -60.63
C PHE A 49 -36.48 -63.41 -60.71
N SER A 50 -36.65 -62.15 -60.30
CA SER A 50 -37.93 -61.42 -60.32
C SER A 50 -38.24 -60.68 -61.63
N HIS A 51 -37.26 -60.52 -62.52
CA HIS A 51 -37.42 -59.79 -63.78
C HIS A 51 -37.37 -60.78 -64.96
N LYS A 52 -38.43 -60.83 -65.78
CA LYS A 52 -38.54 -61.65 -67.01
C LYS A 52 -37.16 -61.87 -67.66
N MET A 53 -36.66 -63.10 -67.58
CA MET A 53 -35.28 -63.44 -67.96
C MET A 53 -34.96 -62.94 -69.38
N LEU A 54 -34.03 -61.98 -69.47
CA LEU A 54 -33.42 -61.56 -70.73
C LEU A 54 -32.54 -62.71 -71.23
N GLU A 55 -32.72 -63.11 -72.48
CA GLU A 55 -32.22 -64.33 -73.16
C GLU A 55 -30.68 -64.50 -73.26
N LYS A 56 -29.86 -64.01 -72.31
CA LYS A 56 -28.39 -64.04 -72.43
C LYS A 56 -27.60 -64.71 -71.30
N GLU A 57 -28.22 -65.46 -70.39
CA GLU A 57 -27.47 -66.29 -69.44
C GLU A 57 -27.87 -67.77 -69.59
N LYS A 58 -27.12 -68.51 -70.42
CA LYS A 58 -27.34 -69.94 -70.72
C LYS A 58 -26.58 -70.91 -69.80
N GLU A 59 -26.00 -70.45 -68.69
CA GLU A 59 -25.10 -71.29 -67.87
C GLU A 59 -25.65 -71.71 -66.49
N ILE A 60 -26.81 -71.24 -66.02
CA ILE A 60 -27.36 -71.59 -64.69
C ILE A 60 -28.83 -72.00 -64.79
N ASN A 61 -29.16 -73.21 -64.31
CA ASN A 61 -30.54 -73.71 -64.22
C ASN A 61 -31.06 -73.53 -62.78
N VAL A 62 -32.26 -72.95 -62.60
CA VAL A 62 -32.85 -72.65 -61.28
C VAL A 62 -34.14 -73.43 -61.11
N ASP A 63 -34.13 -74.40 -60.19
CA ASP A 63 -35.31 -75.19 -59.81
C ASP A 63 -35.83 -74.75 -58.44
N ILE A 64 -37.14 -74.57 -58.32
CA ILE A 64 -37.80 -74.17 -57.06
C ILE A 64 -38.64 -75.35 -56.60
N SER A 65 -38.47 -75.78 -55.35
CA SER A 65 -39.32 -76.82 -54.79
C SER A 65 -39.77 -76.49 -53.37
N ARG A 66 -41.01 -76.87 -53.05
CA ARG A 66 -41.55 -76.87 -51.69
C ARG A 66 -42.00 -78.30 -51.36
N ASP A 67 -41.55 -78.82 -50.22
CA ASP A 67 -41.83 -80.20 -49.78
C ASP A 67 -41.55 -81.28 -50.85
N GLY A 68 -40.50 -81.07 -51.65
CA GLY A 68 -40.07 -81.99 -52.71
C GLY A 68 -40.87 -81.90 -54.02
N LYS A 69 -41.83 -80.98 -54.17
CA LYS A 69 -42.53 -80.70 -55.43
C LYS A 69 -41.97 -79.46 -56.13
N LEU A 70 -41.68 -79.59 -57.42
CA LEU A 70 -41.26 -78.49 -58.28
C LEU A 70 -42.41 -77.48 -58.48
N LEU A 71 -42.15 -76.21 -58.19
CA LEU A 71 -43.09 -75.10 -58.31
C LEU A 71 -42.65 -74.15 -59.41
N SER A 72 -43.60 -73.65 -60.20
CA SER A 72 -43.35 -72.49 -61.06
C SER A 72 -43.30 -71.21 -60.23
N PRO A 73 -42.53 -70.18 -60.64
CA PRO A 73 -42.49 -68.89 -59.92
C PRO A 73 -43.88 -68.28 -59.68
N SER A 74 -44.79 -68.42 -60.65
CA SER A 74 -46.17 -67.95 -60.56
C SER A 74 -47.03 -68.70 -59.52
N HIS A 75 -46.77 -69.99 -59.27
CA HIS A 75 -47.48 -70.73 -58.22
C HIS A 75 -46.96 -70.35 -56.83
N LEU A 76 -45.66 -70.10 -56.71
CA LEU A 76 -45.06 -69.62 -55.47
C LEU A 76 -45.62 -68.26 -55.06
N GLU A 77 -45.76 -67.32 -56.01
CA GLU A 77 -46.38 -66.01 -55.75
C GLU A 77 -47.81 -66.15 -55.22
N LYS A 78 -48.60 -67.04 -55.81
CA LYS A 78 -50.00 -67.26 -55.40
C LYS A 78 -50.12 -67.92 -54.03
N GLU A 79 -49.32 -68.94 -53.72
CA GLU A 79 -49.31 -69.55 -52.39
C GLU A 79 -48.86 -68.56 -51.31
N TYR A 80 -47.92 -67.67 -51.65
CA TYR A 80 -47.47 -66.64 -50.73
C TYR A 80 -48.54 -65.58 -50.48
N GLU A 81 -49.27 -65.15 -51.52
CA GLU A 81 -50.43 -64.26 -51.37
C GLU A 81 -51.53 -64.88 -50.53
N GLU A 82 -51.87 -66.15 -50.75
CA GLU A 82 -52.87 -66.87 -49.96
C GLU A 82 -52.45 -66.99 -48.48
N TRP A 83 -51.17 -67.29 -48.21
CA TRP A 83 -50.63 -67.33 -46.85
C TRP A 83 -50.67 -65.95 -46.17
N ILE A 84 -50.32 -64.88 -46.88
CA ILE A 84 -50.43 -63.50 -46.34
C ILE A 84 -51.88 -63.19 -45.99
N LEU A 85 -52.85 -63.52 -46.84
CA LEU A 85 -54.27 -63.29 -46.58
C LEU A 85 -54.76 -64.09 -45.37
N GLU A 86 -54.30 -65.33 -45.19
CA GLU A 86 -54.62 -66.15 -44.01
C GLU A 86 -54.04 -65.55 -42.72
N MET A 87 -52.78 -65.09 -42.76
CA MET A 87 -52.14 -64.42 -41.63
C MET A 87 -52.87 -63.13 -41.27
N HIS A 88 -53.20 -62.28 -42.25
CA HIS A 88 -54.02 -61.08 -42.01
C HIS A 88 -55.38 -61.43 -41.39
N SER A 89 -56.07 -62.46 -41.89
CA SER A 89 -57.34 -62.92 -41.31
C SER A 89 -57.25 -63.34 -39.84
N GLN A 90 -56.14 -63.95 -39.41
CA GLN A 90 -55.93 -64.37 -38.02
C GLN A 90 -55.59 -63.18 -37.09
N TYR A 91 -54.90 -62.16 -37.60
CA TYR A 91 -54.59 -60.94 -36.84
C TYR A 91 -55.74 -59.93 -36.82
N ASP A 92 -56.55 -59.86 -37.87
CA ASP A 92 -57.68 -58.94 -37.99
C ASP A 92 -58.86 -59.34 -37.07
N THR A 93 -58.94 -60.61 -36.66
CA THR A 93 -59.95 -61.06 -35.67
C THR A 93 -59.68 -60.52 -34.26
N GLU A 94 -58.46 -60.05 -33.95
CA GLU A 94 -58.13 -59.43 -32.65
C GLU A 94 -58.42 -57.91 -32.60
N VAL A 95 -58.75 -57.26 -33.73
CA VAL A 95 -58.95 -55.80 -33.82
C VAL A 95 -60.24 -55.33 -33.11
N GLY A 96 -61.13 -56.25 -32.74
CA GLY A 96 -62.36 -56.00 -31.98
C GLY A 96 -62.26 -56.14 -30.44
N ALA A 97 -61.07 -56.30 -29.86
CA ALA A 97 -60.91 -56.72 -28.46
C ALA A 97 -60.65 -55.58 -27.44
N GLY A 98 -61.18 -54.37 -27.67
CA GLY A 98 -61.22 -53.29 -26.67
C GLY A 98 -62.62 -53.18 -26.08
N GLU A 99 -62.77 -53.38 -24.77
CA GLU A 99 -64.04 -53.13 -24.07
C GLU A 99 -64.22 -51.64 -23.71
N ASP A 100 -63.16 -50.82 -23.83
CA ASP A 100 -63.17 -49.38 -23.54
C ASP A 100 -63.12 -48.50 -24.81
N ASP A 101 -63.78 -47.34 -24.73
CA ASP A 101 -63.64 -46.26 -25.70
C ASP A 101 -62.25 -45.64 -25.55
N GLY A 102 -61.24 -46.25 -26.17
CA GLY A 102 -59.85 -45.80 -26.09
C GLY A 102 -59.68 -44.33 -26.47
N VAL A 103 -58.81 -43.62 -25.76
CA VAL A 103 -58.56 -42.18 -25.98
C VAL A 103 -57.54 -42.01 -27.11
N LEU A 104 -57.89 -41.21 -28.12
CA LEU A 104 -57.04 -40.89 -29.27
C LEU A 104 -56.08 -39.73 -28.94
N VAL A 105 -54.78 -39.95 -29.16
CA VAL A 105 -53.71 -38.96 -28.90
C VAL A 105 -52.94 -38.68 -30.20
N VAL A 106 -52.76 -37.40 -30.54
CA VAL A 106 -52.06 -36.91 -31.76
C VAL A 106 -50.77 -36.19 -31.32
N GLY A 107 -49.59 -36.60 -31.80
CA GLY A 107 -48.29 -36.03 -31.38
C GLY A 107 -47.95 -34.64 -31.96
N PRO A 108 -46.95 -33.89 -31.43
CA PRO A 108 -45.88 -34.33 -30.52
C PRO A 108 -45.68 -33.46 -29.24
N THR A 109 -45.13 -34.08 -28.17
CA THR A 109 -44.17 -33.37 -27.30
C THR A 109 -43.03 -34.25 -26.78
N ASN A 110 -43.15 -35.58 -26.74
CA ASN A 110 -42.03 -36.48 -26.45
C ASN A 110 -42.10 -37.70 -27.39
N LYS A 111 -41.03 -37.98 -28.14
CA LYS A 111 -40.93 -39.24 -28.91
C LYS A 111 -40.78 -40.40 -27.92
N ILE A 112 -41.81 -41.24 -27.80
CA ILE A 112 -41.76 -42.44 -26.96
C ILE A 112 -40.86 -43.46 -27.69
N PRO A 113 -39.83 -44.02 -27.03
CA PRO A 113 -38.92 -44.97 -27.68
C PRO A 113 -39.68 -46.19 -28.21
N GLY A 114 -39.55 -46.45 -29.51
CA GLY A 114 -40.15 -47.62 -30.18
C GLY A 114 -41.47 -47.37 -30.90
N ILE A 115 -42.09 -46.19 -30.73
CA ILE A 115 -43.33 -45.82 -31.44
C ILE A 115 -42.98 -45.05 -32.72
N SER A 116 -43.47 -45.52 -33.86
CA SER A 116 -43.17 -44.96 -35.18
C SER A 116 -44.26 -44.04 -35.74
N SER A 117 -45.48 -44.16 -35.22
CA SER A 117 -46.66 -43.42 -35.69
C SER A 117 -46.89 -42.09 -34.95
N ASP A 118 -47.36 -41.08 -35.68
CA ASP A 118 -47.76 -39.77 -35.15
C ASP A 118 -49.08 -39.81 -34.36
N VAL A 119 -49.82 -40.93 -34.44
CA VAL A 119 -51.11 -41.14 -33.76
C VAL A 119 -51.10 -42.44 -32.96
N VAL A 120 -51.46 -42.34 -31.68
CA VAL A 120 -51.48 -43.47 -30.73
C VAL A 120 -52.82 -43.50 -29.99
N ARG A 121 -53.38 -44.70 -29.84
CA ARG A 121 -54.57 -44.95 -29.01
C ARG A 121 -54.16 -45.46 -27.64
N VAL A 122 -54.65 -44.81 -26.59
CA VAL A 122 -54.40 -45.20 -25.20
C VAL A 122 -55.60 -45.96 -24.64
N ARG A 123 -55.36 -47.12 -24.03
CA ARG A 123 -56.37 -47.96 -23.38
C ARG A 123 -55.98 -48.30 -21.95
N ASP A 124 -56.98 -48.49 -21.11
CA ASP A 124 -56.79 -48.93 -19.72
C ASP A 124 -57.01 -50.45 -19.57
N THR A 125 -57.69 -51.06 -20.55
CA THR A 125 -57.93 -52.51 -20.59
C THR A 125 -57.54 -53.12 -21.94
N LEU A 126 -56.90 -54.28 -21.90
CA LEU A 126 -56.53 -55.05 -23.09
C LEU A 126 -56.83 -56.53 -22.91
N ARG A 127 -57.54 -57.13 -23.88
CA ARG A 127 -57.73 -58.58 -23.95
C ARG A 127 -56.76 -59.19 -24.96
N ARG A 128 -55.90 -60.09 -24.50
CA ARG A 128 -54.90 -60.77 -25.35
C ARG A 128 -54.57 -62.15 -24.79
N LYS A 129 -54.44 -63.16 -25.67
CA LYS A 129 -54.23 -64.58 -25.31
C LYS A 129 -55.24 -65.12 -24.28
N GLY A 130 -56.52 -64.75 -24.42
CA GLY A 130 -57.60 -65.22 -23.55
C GLY A 130 -57.64 -64.61 -22.14
N ALA A 131 -56.68 -63.75 -21.77
CA ALA A 131 -56.65 -63.03 -20.48
C ALA A 131 -57.02 -61.55 -20.65
N ILE A 132 -57.59 -60.96 -19.60
CA ILE A 132 -57.91 -59.52 -19.53
C ILE A 132 -56.91 -58.84 -18.61
N TRP A 133 -56.18 -57.88 -19.17
CA TRP A 133 -55.18 -57.07 -18.48
C TRP A 133 -55.73 -55.68 -18.23
N LYS A 134 -55.62 -55.18 -16.99
CA LYS A 134 -56.22 -53.91 -16.57
C LYS A 134 -55.19 -53.00 -15.89
N ARG A 135 -55.38 -51.70 -16.05
CA ARG A 135 -54.68 -50.66 -15.27
C ARG A 135 -54.75 -50.95 -13.76
N GLY A 136 -53.64 -50.74 -13.07
CA GLY A 136 -53.45 -50.99 -11.64
C GLY A 136 -53.07 -52.43 -11.28
N GLN A 137 -53.07 -53.36 -12.23
CA GLN A 137 -52.66 -54.74 -11.97
C GLN A 137 -51.15 -54.85 -11.74
N LYS A 138 -50.79 -55.63 -10.72
CA LYS A 138 -49.40 -55.94 -10.37
C LYS A 138 -48.94 -57.18 -11.14
N ILE A 139 -47.83 -57.06 -11.84
CA ILE A 139 -47.29 -58.10 -12.71
C ILE A 139 -45.83 -58.40 -12.39
N LYS A 140 -45.42 -59.65 -12.66
CA LYS A 140 -44.05 -60.15 -12.60
C LYS A 140 -43.63 -60.63 -13.97
N VAL A 141 -42.62 -59.97 -14.50
CA VAL A 141 -41.96 -60.33 -15.76
C VAL A 141 -40.76 -61.20 -15.42
N LEU A 142 -40.77 -62.45 -15.88
CA LEU A 142 -39.67 -63.38 -15.65
C LEU A 142 -38.47 -63.07 -16.53
N ARG A 143 -37.27 -63.48 -16.07
CA ARG A 143 -36.03 -63.34 -16.85
C ARG A 143 -36.17 -63.98 -18.24
N GLY A 144 -35.71 -63.27 -19.28
CA GLY A 144 -35.74 -63.71 -20.67
C GLY A 144 -37.10 -63.54 -21.36
N ALA A 145 -37.95 -62.62 -20.90
CA ALA A 145 -39.22 -62.28 -21.54
C ALA A 145 -39.08 -61.34 -22.75
N GLY A 146 -37.91 -60.74 -22.96
CA GLY A 146 -37.63 -59.87 -24.10
C GLY A 146 -36.34 -59.06 -23.93
N PRO A 147 -35.99 -58.21 -24.91
CA PRO A 147 -34.87 -57.27 -24.83
C PRO A 147 -35.00 -56.40 -23.57
N GLY A 148 -33.96 -56.37 -22.72
CA GLY A 148 -33.95 -55.60 -21.46
C GLY A 148 -34.33 -56.40 -20.20
N PHE A 149 -34.86 -57.62 -20.32
CA PHE A 149 -35.30 -58.45 -19.19
C PHE A 149 -34.40 -59.68 -18.92
N HIS A 150 -33.10 -59.62 -19.19
CA HIS A 150 -32.24 -60.82 -19.23
C HIS A 150 -31.75 -61.32 -17.86
N ASN A 151 -31.61 -60.43 -16.87
CA ASN A 151 -30.79 -60.74 -15.69
C ASN A 151 -31.60 -61.07 -14.41
N LYS A 152 -32.80 -60.52 -14.25
CA LYS A 152 -33.61 -60.66 -13.03
C LYS A 152 -35.10 -60.60 -13.37
N ASN A 153 -35.93 -61.13 -12.46
CA ASN A 153 -37.38 -60.94 -12.52
C ASN A 153 -37.69 -59.49 -12.14
N VAL A 154 -38.58 -58.85 -12.89
CA VAL A 154 -38.98 -57.45 -12.70
C VAL A 154 -40.43 -57.40 -12.25
N TYR A 155 -40.72 -56.54 -11.29
CA TYR A 155 -42.05 -56.34 -10.70
C TYR A 155 -42.56 -54.98 -11.15
N LEU A 156 -43.71 -54.94 -11.81
CA LEU A 156 -44.28 -53.75 -12.45
C LEU A 156 -45.77 -53.63 -12.13
N THR A 157 -46.29 -52.41 -12.14
CA THR A 157 -47.72 -52.12 -12.12
C THR A 157 -48.14 -51.66 -13.51
N LEU A 158 -49.18 -52.26 -14.07
CA LEU A 158 -49.73 -51.86 -15.37
C LEU A 158 -50.41 -50.49 -15.25
N GLU A 159 -50.04 -49.54 -16.10
CA GLU A 159 -50.67 -48.22 -16.13
C GLU A 159 -51.54 -48.05 -17.37
N HIS A 160 -50.97 -48.08 -18.57
CA HIS A 160 -51.70 -47.85 -19.82
C HIS A 160 -51.21 -48.75 -20.96
N PHE A 161 -52.05 -49.01 -21.95
CA PHE A 161 -51.72 -49.72 -23.18
C PHE A 161 -51.75 -48.75 -24.35
N LEU A 162 -50.69 -48.75 -25.17
CA LEU A 162 -50.55 -47.90 -26.34
C LEU A 162 -50.65 -48.76 -27.61
N ILE A 163 -51.52 -48.38 -28.53
CA ILE A 163 -51.69 -49.06 -29.82
C ILE A 163 -51.47 -48.04 -30.93
N GLU A 164 -50.53 -48.32 -31.83
CA GLU A 164 -50.22 -47.48 -32.98
C GLU A 164 -51.34 -47.53 -34.04
N GLY A 165 -51.62 -46.39 -34.69
CA GLY A 165 -52.55 -46.29 -35.83
C GLY A 165 -54.00 -45.93 -35.44
N VAL A 166 -54.78 -45.55 -36.46
CA VAL A 166 -56.19 -45.15 -36.28
C VAL A 166 -57.11 -46.36 -36.20
N GLN A 167 -58.36 -46.14 -35.76
CA GLN A 167 -59.33 -47.22 -35.62
C GLN A 167 -59.69 -47.80 -37.00
N GLY A 168 -59.29 -49.05 -37.24
CA GLY A 168 -59.49 -49.76 -38.51
C GLY A 168 -58.20 -50.05 -39.30
N ASP A 169 -57.04 -49.54 -38.86
CA ASP A 169 -55.76 -49.87 -39.48
C ASP A 169 -55.32 -51.31 -39.16
N ALA A 170 -55.03 -52.09 -40.20
CA ALA A 170 -54.38 -53.39 -40.10
C ALA A 170 -52.85 -53.18 -39.98
N GLY A 171 -52.31 -53.27 -38.76
CA GLY A 171 -50.86 -53.42 -38.55
C GLY A 171 -50.10 -52.40 -37.69
N GLY A 172 -50.67 -51.90 -36.60
CA GLY A 172 -49.93 -51.09 -35.62
C GLY A 172 -49.24 -51.91 -34.52
N GLY A 173 -48.01 -51.54 -34.14
CA GLY A 173 -47.34 -52.08 -32.95
C GLY A 173 -48.05 -51.69 -31.65
N ALA A 174 -48.03 -52.57 -30.64
CA ALA A 174 -48.60 -52.29 -29.32
C ALA A 174 -47.53 -52.30 -28.22
N TRP A 175 -47.66 -51.35 -27.30
CA TRP A 175 -46.75 -51.10 -26.18
C TRP A 175 -47.52 -51.02 -24.86
N ILE A 176 -46.86 -51.37 -23.77
CA ILE A 176 -47.43 -51.34 -22.42
C ILE A 176 -46.62 -50.35 -21.60
N ILE A 177 -47.29 -49.40 -20.96
CA ILE A 177 -46.70 -48.50 -19.97
C ILE A 177 -46.86 -49.12 -18.58
N CYS A 178 -45.73 -49.27 -17.91
CA CYS A 178 -45.60 -49.97 -16.65
C CYS A 178 -44.85 -49.11 -15.63
N ARG A 179 -45.36 -48.99 -14.41
CA ARG A 179 -44.64 -48.36 -13.30
C ARG A 179 -43.82 -49.40 -12.53
N PRO A 180 -42.50 -49.20 -12.35
CA PRO A 180 -41.67 -50.04 -11.51
C PRO A 180 -42.08 -50.06 -10.03
N LEU A 181 -41.73 -51.14 -9.33
CA LEU A 181 -42.03 -51.33 -7.89
C LEU A 181 -41.52 -50.19 -6.99
N ASP A 182 -40.41 -49.55 -7.38
CA ASP A 182 -39.69 -48.51 -6.62
C ASP A 182 -40.18 -47.09 -6.85
N ILE A 183 -41.14 -46.89 -7.75
CA ILE A 183 -41.68 -45.58 -8.12
C ILE A 183 -43.03 -45.39 -7.44
N ALA A 184 -43.22 -44.23 -6.80
CA ALA A 184 -44.47 -43.87 -6.14
C ALA A 184 -45.60 -43.58 -7.16
N GLU A 185 -46.86 -43.61 -6.75
CA GLU A 185 -47.99 -43.49 -7.67
C GLU A 185 -48.08 -42.08 -8.30
N GLU A 186 -47.66 -41.06 -7.55
CA GLU A 186 -47.54 -39.68 -8.00
C GLU A 186 -46.52 -39.46 -9.13
N ASP A 187 -45.49 -40.32 -9.21
CA ASP A 187 -44.42 -40.26 -10.21
C ASP A 187 -44.69 -41.19 -11.42
N GLY A 188 -45.86 -41.84 -11.44
CA GLY A 188 -46.33 -42.69 -12.53
C GLY A 188 -46.79 -41.90 -13.76
N CYS A 189 -47.21 -42.61 -14.80
CA CYS A 189 -47.64 -42.00 -16.06
C CYS A 189 -48.90 -41.16 -15.89
N VAL A 190 -48.92 -39.95 -16.46
CA VAL A 190 -50.04 -39.01 -16.39
C VAL A 190 -50.57 -38.70 -17.78
N LEU A 191 -51.89 -38.85 -17.94
CA LEU A 191 -52.66 -38.47 -19.12
C LEU A 191 -53.35 -37.12 -18.88
N SER A 192 -52.98 -36.08 -19.64
CA SER A 192 -53.74 -34.82 -19.69
C SER A 192 -54.78 -34.91 -20.80
N VAL A 193 -56.05 -35.12 -20.40
CA VAL A 193 -57.20 -35.20 -21.34
C VAL A 193 -57.47 -33.86 -22.02
N LYS A 194 -57.14 -32.73 -21.39
CA LYS A 194 -57.41 -31.38 -21.92
C LYS A 194 -56.47 -30.98 -23.06
N ASP A 195 -55.24 -31.49 -23.06
CA ASP A 195 -54.19 -31.11 -24.02
C ASP A 195 -53.82 -32.24 -24.98
N GLY A 196 -54.44 -33.42 -24.84
CA GLY A 196 -54.09 -34.61 -25.63
C GLY A 196 -52.62 -35.01 -25.46
N LYS A 197 -52.09 -34.96 -24.22
CA LYS A 197 -50.66 -35.20 -23.93
C LYS A 197 -50.46 -36.35 -22.95
N LEU A 198 -49.58 -37.30 -23.33
CA LEU A 198 -49.15 -38.43 -22.52
C LEU A 198 -47.74 -38.14 -21.96
N ASP A 199 -47.62 -38.10 -20.63
CA ASP A 199 -46.33 -37.98 -19.94
C ASP A 199 -46.00 -39.27 -19.19
N ILE A 200 -44.97 -39.98 -19.63
CA ILE A 200 -44.58 -41.29 -19.07
C ILE A 200 -43.83 -41.13 -17.74
N ARG A 201 -43.25 -39.95 -17.44
CA ARG A 201 -42.47 -39.69 -16.22
C ARG A 201 -41.44 -40.80 -15.91
N SER A 202 -41.53 -41.42 -14.73
CA SER A 202 -40.62 -42.49 -14.26
C SER A 202 -41.11 -43.89 -14.62
N SER A 203 -42.23 -44.02 -15.34
CA SER A 203 -42.72 -45.29 -15.86
C SER A 203 -41.91 -45.73 -17.09
N ILE A 204 -41.98 -47.03 -17.40
CA ILE A 204 -41.25 -47.63 -18.52
C ILE A 204 -42.21 -48.14 -19.58
N SER A 205 -41.82 -48.05 -20.85
CA SER A 205 -42.51 -48.71 -21.96
C SER A 205 -41.90 -50.08 -22.23
N ILE A 206 -42.76 -51.10 -22.37
CA ILE A 206 -42.37 -52.47 -22.72
C ILE A 206 -43.19 -52.94 -23.93
N PRO A 207 -42.64 -53.73 -24.85
CA PRO A 207 -43.39 -54.19 -26.02
C PRO A 207 -44.45 -55.21 -25.61
N ILE A 208 -45.57 -55.26 -26.35
CA ILE A 208 -46.66 -56.22 -26.08
C ILE A 208 -46.19 -57.68 -26.16
N SER A 209 -45.11 -57.94 -26.91
CA SER A 209 -44.49 -59.26 -27.03
C SER A 209 -44.06 -59.87 -25.69
N VAL A 210 -43.89 -59.06 -24.64
CA VAL A 210 -43.63 -59.54 -23.27
C VAL A 210 -44.83 -60.33 -22.73
N ILE A 211 -46.07 -59.92 -23.00
CA ILE A 211 -47.28 -60.69 -22.68
C ILE A 211 -47.34 -61.95 -23.56
N ASP A 212 -47.02 -61.80 -24.85
CA ASP A 212 -47.07 -62.92 -25.79
C ASP A 212 -46.04 -64.00 -25.50
N SER A 213 -44.94 -63.67 -24.82
CA SER A 213 -43.91 -64.63 -24.42
C SER A 213 -44.37 -65.66 -23.38
N GLY A 214 -45.54 -65.47 -22.75
CA GLY A 214 -46.03 -66.33 -21.65
C GLY A 214 -45.24 -66.20 -20.35
N LYS A 215 -44.29 -65.25 -20.27
CA LYS A 215 -43.42 -65.02 -19.11
C LYS A 215 -43.87 -63.85 -18.21
N CYS A 216 -45.08 -63.34 -18.44
CA CYS A 216 -45.71 -62.29 -17.62
C CYS A 216 -46.82 -62.90 -16.76
N HIS A 217 -46.75 -62.73 -15.44
CA HIS A 217 -47.72 -63.29 -14.49
C HIS A 217 -48.34 -62.18 -13.63
N THR A 218 -49.63 -62.24 -13.38
CA THR A 218 -50.29 -61.39 -12.38
C THR A 218 -49.95 -61.87 -10.97
N ILE A 219 -49.79 -60.92 -10.03
CA ILE A 219 -49.40 -61.20 -8.65
C ILE A 219 -50.44 -60.64 -7.68
N GLY A 220 -50.70 -61.37 -6.59
CA GLY A 220 -51.50 -60.87 -5.47
C GLY A 220 -50.76 -59.90 -4.55
N SER A 221 -51.50 -59.17 -3.72
CA SER A 221 -50.95 -58.15 -2.81
C SER A 221 -49.90 -58.71 -1.83
N SER A 222 -50.02 -59.95 -1.36
CA SER A 222 -49.11 -60.53 -0.37
C SER A 222 -47.67 -60.74 -0.88
N GLU A 223 -47.48 -61.24 -2.11
CA GLU A 223 -46.14 -61.35 -2.71
C GLU A 223 -45.58 -59.95 -3.02
N TRP A 224 -46.43 -59.01 -3.45
CA TRP A 224 -46.04 -57.61 -3.69
C TRP A 224 -45.52 -56.94 -2.42
N ASP A 225 -46.25 -57.05 -1.32
CA ASP A 225 -45.90 -56.44 -0.04
C ASP A 225 -44.62 -57.06 0.55
N CYS A 226 -44.41 -58.36 0.34
CA CYS A 226 -43.16 -59.03 0.70
C CYS A 226 -41.94 -58.46 -0.07
N GLN A 227 -42.11 -58.13 -1.36
CA GLN A 227 -41.03 -57.51 -2.15
C GLN A 227 -40.80 -56.05 -1.75
N LEU A 228 -41.86 -55.29 -1.46
CA LEU A 228 -41.75 -53.94 -0.89
C LEU A 228 -40.98 -53.95 0.43
N GLN A 229 -41.26 -54.90 1.32
CA GLN A 229 -40.55 -55.02 2.60
C GLN A 229 -39.06 -55.37 2.41
N LYS A 230 -38.74 -56.28 1.50
CA LYS A 230 -37.35 -56.63 1.14
C LYS A 230 -36.60 -55.45 0.52
N GLN A 231 -37.30 -54.55 -0.15
CA GLN A 231 -36.73 -53.35 -0.73
C GLN A 231 -36.51 -52.26 0.33
N GLY A 232 -37.47 -52.03 1.22
CA GLY A 232 -37.31 -51.11 2.35
C GLY A 232 -36.15 -51.48 3.28
N GLN A 233 -35.88 -52.77 3.43
CA GLN A 233 -34.71 -53.28 4.17
C GLN A 233 -33.34 -52.90 3.55
N LYS A 234 -33.30 -52.61 2.25
CA LYS A 234 -32.09 -52.14 1.53
C LYS A 234 -31.99 -50.63 1.45
N ALA A 235 -32.98 -49.90 1.97
CA ALA A 235 -33.00 -48.45 1.94
C ALA A 235 -31.84 -47.84 2.76
N PRO A 236 -31.29 -46.68 2.34
CA PRO A 236 -30.24 -45.99 3.07
C PRO A 236 -30.73 -45.58 4.47
N SER A 237 -29.94 -45.85 5.52
CA SER A 237 -30.35 -45.58 6.91
C SER A 237 -29.36 -44.70 7.66
N THR A 238 -28.09 -45.11 7.71
CA THR A 238 -27.06 -44.43 8.52
C THR A 238 -25.78 -44.22 7.74
N ILE A 239 -25.11 -43.10 7.98
CA ILE A 239 -23.80 -42.81 7.41
C ILE A 239 -22.73 -43.35 8.36
N GLU A 240 -21.76 -44.10 7.82
CA GLU A 240 -20.58 -44.58 8.55
C GLU A 240 -19.32 -44.04 7.87
N VAL A 241 -18.43 -43.43 8.65
CA VAL A 241 -17.10 -43.02 8.18
C VAL A 241 -16.10 -44.12 8.43
N LEU A 242 -15.39 -44.53 7.38
CA LEU A 242 -14.44 -45.65 7.43
C LEU A 242 -13.12 -45.23 8.10
N GLY A 243 -12.62 -46.10 8.99
CA GLY A 243 -11.32 -45.93 9.64
C GLY A 243 -10.15 -46.41 8.77
N ARG A 244 -8.91 -46.13 9.23
CA ARG A 244 -7.65 -46.48 8.53
C ARG A 244 -7.49 -47.97 8.17
N LYS A 245 -8.17 -48.90 8.85
CA LYS A 245 -8.14 -50.33 8.49
C LYS A 245 -8.93 -50.60 7.21
N HIS A 246 -10.19 -50.14 7.15
CA HIS A 246 -11.06 -50.29 5.98
C HIS A 246 -10.53 -49.50 4.76
N CYS A 247 -9.95 -48.32 4.96
CA CYS A 247 -9.34 -47.56 3.85
C CYS A 247 -8.14 -48.29 3.23
N ARG A 248 -7.33 -49.01 4.04
CA ARG A 248 -6.23 -49.83 3.54
C ARG A 248 -6.71 -50.99 2.66
N GLU A 249 -7.82 -51.64 3.01
CA GLU A 249 -8.46 -52.66 2.16
C GLU A 249 -8.81 -52.08 0.77
N LEU A 250 -9.37 -50.87 0.75
CA LEU A 250 -9.71 -50.13 -0.47
C LEU A 250 -8.51 -49.58 -1.26
N GLY A 251 -7.28 -49.67 -0.72
CA GLY A 251 -6.09 -49.06 -1.31
C GLY A 251 -6.14 -47.53 -1.31
N ILE A 252 -6.80 -46.96 -0.31
CA ILE A 252 -6.92 -45.53 -0.07
C ILE A 252 -6.02 -45.17 1.12
N ASN A 253 -5.13 -44.21 0.92
CA ASN A 253 -4.35 -43.64 2.01
C ASN A 253 -5.20 -42.60 2.75
N GLY A 254 -6.12 -43.07 3.58
CA GLY A 254 -7.14 -42.21 4.20
C GLY A 254 -7.72 -42.77 5.49
N GLY A 255 -8.53 -41.97 6.16
CA GLY A 255 -9.21 -42.32 7.41
C GLY A 255 -8.85 -41.42 8.59
N PHE A 256 -9.83 -41.18 9.46
CA PHE A 256 -9.65 -40.32 10.63
C PHE A 256 -8.58 -40.86 11.61
N PRO A 257 -7.91 -39.97 12.37
CA PRO A 257 -7.05 -40.36 13.48
C PRO A 257 -7.82 -41.22 14.49
N ALA A 258 -7.13 -42.16 15.12
CA ALA A 258 -7.74 -43.01 16.16
C ALA A 258 -7.97 -42.22 17.45
N GLU A 259 -7.13 -41.22 17.69
CA GLU A 259 -7.18 -40.33 18.85
C GLU A 259 -8.14 -39.17 18.56
N SER A 260 -8.94 -38.79 19.56
CA SER A 260 -9.86 -37.65 19.49
C SER A 260 -9.14 -36.29 19.61
N THR A 261 -7.82 -36.30 19.84
CA THR A 261 -6.98 -35.12 20.05
C THR A 261 -5.77 -35.17 19.11
N VAL A 262 -5.44 -34.06 18.46
CA VAL A 262 -4.23 -33.88 17.64
C VAL A 262 -3.53 -32.57 18.00
N GLU A 263 -2.24 -32.45 17.72
CA GLU A 263 -1.49 -31.19 17.92
C GLU A 263 -1.56 -30.32 16.65
N ALA A 264 -1.48 -29.00 16.83
CA ALA A 264 -1.51 -28.03 15.75
C ALA A 264 -0.36 -28.28 14.78
N GLY A 265 -0.64 -28.20 13.47
CA GLY A 265 0.31 -28.53 12.41
C GLY A 265 0.33 -29.99 11.96
N CYS A 266 -0.41 -30.87 12.64
CA CYS A 266 -0.59 -32.25 12.17
C CYS A 266 -1.22 -32.28 10.76
N ALA A 267 -0.70 -33.13 9.88
CA ALA A 267 -1.25 -33.26 8.53
C ALA A 267 -2.67 -33.86 8.55
N PRO A 268 -3.65 -33.27 7.85
CA PRO A 268 -4.98 -33.84 7.74
C PRO A 268 -4.98 -35.13 6.90
N PRO A 269 -5.97 -36.02 7.09
CA PRO A 269 -6.12 -37.21 6.26
C PRO A 269 -6.21 -36.83 4.77
N ALA A 270 -5.43 -37.49 3.90
CA ALA A 270 -5.44 -37.22 2.47
C ALA A 270 -6.85 -37.42 1.88
N GLU A 271 -7.50 -38.53 2.25
CA GLU A 271 -8.87 -38.86 1.86
C GLU A 271 -9.69 -39.30 3.08
N ILE A 272 -10.98 -38.93 3.10
CA ILE A 272 -11.97 -39.42 4.05
C ILE A 272 -13.04 -40.19 3.27
N VAL A 273 -13.26 -41.44 3.65
CA VAL A 273 -14.22 -42.33 2.98
C VAL A 273 -15.42 -42.54 3.88
N ALA A 274 -16.61 -42.24 3.37
CA ALA A 274 -17.88 -42.52 4.02
C ALA A 274 -18.70 -43.50 3.17
N VAL A 275 -19.52 -44.30 3.84
CA VAL A 275 -20.47 -45.25 3.23
C VAL A 275 -21.84 -45.10 3.87
N VAL A 276 -22.88 -45.39 3.09
CA VAL A 276 -24.25 -45.43 3.61
C VAL A 276 -24.63 -46.88 3.90
N ARG A 277 -25.04 -47.14 5.13
CA ARG A 277 -25.46 -48.44 5.61
C ARG A 277 -26.97 -48.61 5.45
N PRO A 278 -27.43 -49.78 4.95
CA PRO A 278 -28.85 -50.06 4.82
C PRO A 278 -29.49 -50.35 6.19
N VAL A 279 -30.82 -50.32 6.26
CA VAL A 279 -31.59 -50.62 7.50
C VAL A 279 -31.25 -52.00 8.09
N LEU A 280 -30.94 -53.00 7.24
CA LEU A 280 -30.52 -54.33 7.69
C LEU A 280 -29.19 -54.38 8.44
N TYR A 281 -28.39 -53.31 8.41
CA TYR A 281 -27.06 -53.31 9.00
C TYR A 281 -27.11 -53.07 10.51
N ILE A 282 -26.70 -54.09 11.28
CA ILE A 282 -26.57 -54.01 12.74
C ILE A 282 -25.09 -54.00 13.10
N SER A 283 -24.61 -52.84 13.59
CA SER A 283 -23.20 -52.56 13.86
C SER A 283 -22.54 -53.53 14.86
N SER A 284 -23.30 -54.10 15.80
CA SER A 284 -22.78 -54.98 16.86
C SER A 284 -22.42 -56.41 16.42
N SER A 285 -22.84 -56.84 15.22
CA SER A 285 -22.86 -58.27 14.85
C SER A 285 -21.93 -58.66 13.70
N HIS A 286 -21.23 -57.69 13.08
CA HIS A 286 -20.47 -57.92 11.85
C HIS A 286 -18.97 -57.56 12.00
N SER A 287 -18.12 -58.49 11.58
CA SER A 287 -16.68 -58.52 11.84
C SER A 287 -15.83 -57.76 10.83
N LYS A 288 -14.88 -56.96 11.32
CA LYS A 288 -13.50 -56.66 10.85
C LYS A 288 -13.18 -56.31 9.37
N SER A 289 -14.03 -56.60 8.38
CA SER A 289 -13.73 -56.41 6.94
C SER A 289 -14.92 -55.81 6.18
N LEU A 290 -14.67 -55.01 5.14
CA LEU A 290 -15.71 -54.37 4.34
C LEU A 290 -16.46 -55.38 3.45
N ASP A 291 -17.80 -55.39 3.46
CA ASP A 291 -18.65 -56.25 2.61
C ASP A 291 -19.68 -55.41 1.82
N GLN A 292 -19.74 -55.61 0.50
CA GLN A 292 -20.62 -54.88 -0.41
C GLN A 292 -22.10 -55.06 -0.08
N LYS A 293 -22.51 -56.19 0.51
CA LYS A 293 -23.92 -56.43 0.85
C LYS A 293 -24.47 -55.47 1.91
N TYR A 294 -23.57 -54.84 2.68
CA TYR A 294 -23.88 -53.86 3.72
C TYR A 294 -23.54 -52.42 3.30
N ILE A 295 -23.39 -52.17 1.99
CA ILE A 295 -23.24 -50.82 1.45
C ILE A 295 -24.43 -50.55 0.54
N ALA A 296 -25.22 -49.54 0.88
CA ALA A 296 -26.37 -49.14 0.10
C ALA A 296 -25.91 -48.57 -1.25
N LYS A 297 -26.49 -49.07 -2.35
CA LYS A 297 -26.26 -48.55 -3.69
C LYS A 297 -27.27 -47.44 -3.95
N THR A 298 -26.86 -46.20 -3.70
CA THR A 298 -27.64 -45.00 -3.96
C THR A 298 -26.97 -44.17 -5.05
N ASN A 299 -27.75 -43.34 -5.75
CA ASN A 299 -27.23 -42.30 -6.64
C ASN A 299 -27.28 -40.90 -5.98
N LEU A 300 -27.65 -40.86 -4.70
CA LEU A 300 -27.81 -39.62 -3.93
C LEU A 300 -26.45 -39.03 -3.57
N GLU A 301 -26.35 -37.71 -3.62
CA GLU A 301 -25.13 -37.02 -3.21
C GLU A 301 -25.00 -36.95 -1.69
N MET A 302 -23.75 -36.97 -1.22
CA MET A 302 -23.40 -36.73 0.18
C MET A 302 -22.64 -35.43 0.30
N SER A 303 -23.03 -34.61 1.28
CA SER A 303 -22.32 -33.40 1.66
C SER A 303 -21.50 -33.60 2.93
N ILE A 304 -20.31 -32.99 2.98
CA ILE A 304 -19.53 -32.80 4.20
C ILE A 304 -19.48 -31.31 4.54
N GLU A 305 -19.60 -30.97 5.82
CA GLU A 305 -19.42 -29.61 6.35
C GLU A 305 -18.44 -29.66 7.52
N VAL A 306 -17.42 -28.81 7.49
CA VAL A 306 -16.36 -28.73 8.51
C VAL A 306 -16.43 -27.39 9.21
N LYS A 307 -16.56 -27.42 10.53
CA LYS A 307 -16.70 -26.25 11.39
C LYS A 307 -15.61 -26.25 12.47
N ILE A 308 -15.12 -25.08 12.85
CA ILE A 308 -14.21 -24.90 13.99
C ILE A 308 -14.86 -24.04 15.07
N ARG A 309 -14.61 -24.44 16.32
CA ARG A 309 -14.94 -23.67 17.52
C ARG A 309 -13.67 -23.40 18.32
N LYS A 310 -13.33 -22.11 18.51
CA LYS A 310 -12.07 -21.67 19.14
C LYS A 310 -12.10 -21.73 20.68
N SER A 311 -13.26 -21.63 21.32
CA SER A 311 -13.41 -21.74 22.78
C SER A 311 -14.62 -22.58 23.20
N ALA A 312 -14.56 -23.23 24.37
CA ALA A 312 -15.65 -24.04 24.91
C ALA A 312 -16.86 -23.18 25.39
N GLU A 313 -16.67 -21.88 25.57
CA GLU A 313 -17.62 -20.98 26.24
C GLU A 313 -18.40 -20.07 25.27
N GLU A 314 -17.92 -19.85 24.04
CA GLU A 314 -18.64 -19.04 23.04
C GLU A 314 -19.52 -19.93 22.16
N CYS A 315 -20.85 -19.83 22.32
CA CYS A 315 -21.82 -20.58 21.51
C CYS A 315 -22.15 -19.91 20.16
N GLN A 316 -21.61 -18.72 19.86
CA GLN A 316 -22.08 -17.89 18.74
C GLN A 316 -21.09 -17.75 17.57
N ASN A 317 -19.79 -18.03 17.76
CA ASN A 317 -18.78 -17.93 16.70
C ASN A 317 -18.31 -19.32 16.24
N VAL A 318 -19.10 -19.95 15.36
CA VAL A 318 -18.71 -21.19 14.69
C VAL A 318 -18.19 -20.85 13.30
N GLY A 319 -16.87 -20.91 13.12
CA GLY A 319 -16.25 -20.65 11.83
C GLY A 319 -16.50 -21.82 10.88
N HIS A 320 -17.12 -21.55 9.72
CA HIS A 320 -17.21 -22.52 8.63
C HIS A 320 -15.85 -22.60 7.91
N ILE A 321 -15.29 -23.81 7.77
CA ILE A 321 -14.00 -24.02 7.09
C ILE A 321 -14.19 -24.55 5.68
N TYR A 322 -15.02 -25.58 5.52
CA TYR A 322 -15.12 -26.31 4.26
C TYR A 322 -16.47 -26.98 4.12
N SER A 323 -17.01 -26.93 2.91
CA SER A 323 -18.14 -27.74 2.52
C SER A 323 -17.93 -28.31 1.12
N ALA A 324 -18.37 -29.54 0.91
CA ALA A 324 -18.33 -30.18 -0.40
C ALA A 324 -19.46 -31.18 -0.54
N ARG A 325 -19.91 -31.40 -1.79
CA ARG A 325 -20.87 -32.43 -2.17
C ARG A 325 -20.24 -33.36 -3.19
N ILE A 326 -20.46 -34.66 -3.04
CA ILE A 326 -19.94 -35.65 -3.97
C ILE A 326 -20.98 -36.73 -4.26
N ALA A 327 -20.97 -37.20 -5.50
CA ALA A 327 -21.70 -38.37 -5.94
C ALA A 327 -21.00 -39.67 -5.49
N PRO A 328 -21.73 -40.78 -5.34
CA PRO A 328 -21.18 -42.06 -4.95
C PRO A 328 -20.28 -42.65 -6.04
N SER A 329 -19.17 -43.24 -5.63
CA SER A 329 -18.15 -43.82 -6.51
C SER A 329 -18.00 -45.33 -6.31
N SER A 330 -17.20 -45.96 -7.17
CA SER A 330 -16.81 -47.37 -7.05
C SER A 330 -15.30 -47.54 -7.05
N ARG A 331 -14.78 -48.47 -6.22
CA ARG A 331 -13.35 -48.78 -6.13
C ARG A 331 -13.13 -50.21 -5.65
N LYS A 332 -12.20 -50.94 -6.29
CA LYS A 332 -11.86 -52.35 -5.98
C LYS A 332 -13.09 -53.27 -5.82
N GLY A 333 -14.11 -53.10 -6.66
CA GLY A 333 -15.33 -53.92 -6.64
C GLY A 333 -16.37 -53.50 -5.59
N PHE A 334 -16.11 -52.46 -4.79
CA PHE A 334 -17.09 -51.86 -3.90
C PHE A 334 -17.76 -50.64 -4.56
N ASN A 335 -19.09 -50.57 -4.53
CA ASN A 335 -19.92 -49.51 -5.07
C ASN A 335 -20.67 -48.79 -3.94
N GLY A 336 -20.82 -47.46 -4.06
CA GLY A 336 -21.49 -46.62 -3.06
C GLY A 336 -20.53 -45.97 -2.06
N LEU A 337 -19.28 -45.72 -2.49
CA LEU A 337 -18.24 -45.08 -1.68
C LEU A 337 -18.22 -43.57 -1.89
N TYR A 338 -18.24 -42.79 -0.82
CA TYR A 338 -18.10 -41.33 -0.85
C TYR A 338 -16.69 -40.95 -0.42
N ILE A 339 -15.84 -40.54 -1.36
CA ILE A 339 -14.42 -40.25 -1.13
C ILE A 339 -14.19 -38.73 -1.18
N PHE A 340 -13.85 -38.14 -0.04
CA PHE A 340 -13.55 -36.72 0.11
C PHE A 340 -12.03 -36.49 0.20
N SER A 341 -11.42 -35.87 -0.81
CA SER A 341 -9.97 -35.58 -0.84
C SER A 341 -9.58 -34.31 -0.05
N LEU A 342 -9.74 -34.36 1.28
CA LEU A 342 -9.50 -33.21 2.16
C LEU A 342 -8.02 -32.80 2.26
N GLY A 343 -7.09 -33.75 2.35
CA GLY A 343 -5.68 -33.41 2.61
C GLY A 343 -4.96 -32.75 1.45
N CYS A 344 -5.43 -32.93 0.21
CA CYS A 344 -4.91 -32.20 -0.95
C CYS A 344 -5.44 -30.76 -0.99
N LYS A 345 -6.71 -30.55 -0.64
CA LYS A 345 -7.38 -29.24 -0.70
C LYS A 345 -7.12 -28.37 0.54
N LEU A 346 -6.93 -28.97 1.71
CA LEU A 346 -6.81 -28.27 2.99
C LEU A 346 -5.56 -28.71 3.75
N ARG A 347 -4.37 -28.57 3.16
CA ARG A 347 -3.08 -28.96 3.78
C ARG A 347 -2.84 -28.35 5.16
N ASN A 348 -3.47 -27.21 5.43
CA ASN A 348 -3.31 -26.41 6.65
C ASN A 348 -4.49 -26.54 7.64
N LEU A 349 -5.36 -27.55 7.49
CA LEU A 349 -6.62 -27.65 8.24
C LEU A 349 -6.42 -27.59 9.76
N PHE A 350 -5.39 -28.24 10.31
CA PHE A 350 -5.16 -28.31 11.75
C PHE A 350 -4.11 -27.32 12.27
N LYS A 351 -3.95 -26.15 11.64
CA LYS A 351 -3.05 -25.10 12.18
C LYS A 351 -3.66 -24.37 13.37
N GLU A 352 -4.97 -24.11 13.35
CA GLU A 352 -5.65 -23.42 14.44
C GLU A 352 -6.06 -24.40 15.54
N ALA A 353 -5.78 -24.08 16.80
CA ALA A 353 -6.25 -24.83 17.96
C ALA A 353 -7.75 -24.60 18.17
N GLY A 354 -8.49 -25.67 18.47
CA GLY A 354 -9.94 -25.62 18.63
C GLY A 354 -10.61 -26.97 18.44
N VAL A 355 -11.94 -26.99 18.55
CA VAL A 355 -12.74 -28.20 18.28
C VAL A 355 -13.27 -28.15 16.86
N TYR A 356 -12.84 -29.10 16.04
CA TYR A 356 -13.27 -29.27 14.65
C TYR A 356 -14.42 -30.28 14.61
N THR A 357 -15.51 -29.90 13.98
CA THR A 357 -16.71 -30.73 13.80
C THR A 357 -16.88 -31.02 12.31
N PHE A 358 -16.92 -32.30 11.95
CA PHE A 358 -17.18 -32.80 10.61
C PHE A 358 -18.60 -33.37 10.58
N LEU A 359 -19.48 -32.75 9.80
CA LEU A 359 -20.88 -33.14 9.65
C LEU A 359 -21.11 -33.72 8.26
N PHE A 360 -21.61 -34.94 8.19
CA PHE A 360 -21.95 -35.63 6.95
C PHE A 360 -23.48 -35.71 6.84
N THR A 361 -24.00 -35.30 5.68
CA THR A 361 -25.44 -35.30 5.39
C THR A 361 -25.66 -35.90 3.99
N LEU A 362 -26.62 -36.81 3.87
CA LEU A 362 -27.08 -37.33 2.58
C LEU A 362 -28.26 -36.47 2.11
N SER A 363 -28.46 -36.32 0.80
CA SER A 363 -29.61 -35.57 0.26
C SER A 363 -30.99 -36.20 0.60
N ASP A 364 -31.01 -37.42 1.13
CA ASP A 364 -32.22 -38.07 1.66
C ASP A 364 -32.58 -37.50 3.05
N LYS A 365 -33.83 -37.03 3.19
CA LYS A 365 -34.37 -36.55 4.47
C LYS A 365 -34.51 -37.65 5.52
N ASN A 366 -34.59 -38.91 5.09
CA ASN A 366 -34.78 -40.07 5.98
C ASN A 366 -33.48 -40.64 6.54
N CYS A 367 -32.32 -40.23 6.02
CA CYS A 367 -31.01 -40.71 6.49
C CYS A 367 -30.48 -39.86 7.65
N LYS A 368 -30.02 -40.51 8.72
CA LYS A 368 -29.45 -39.80 9.89
C LYS A 368 -28.11 -39.15 9.53
N LYS A 369 -27.96 -37.87 9.87
CA LYS A 369 -26.68 -37.15 9.78
C LYS A 369 -25.64 -37.77 10.71
N TYR A 370 -24.38 -37.73 10.30
CA TYR A 370 -23.25 -38.24 11.09
C TYR A 370 -22.31 -37.10 11.46
N GLU A 371 -21.98 -36.98 12.75
CA GLU A 371 -21.09 -35.95 13.28
C GLU A 371 -19.84 -36.56 13.92
N LYS A 372 -18.66 -36.05 13.56
CA LYS A 372 -17.38 -36.40 14.19
C LYS A 372 -16.68 -35.16 14.71
N ARG A 373 -16.29 -35.17 15.98
CA ARG A 373 -15.54 -34.07 16.63
C ARG A 373 -14.08 -34.46 16.86
N LEU A 374 -13.18 -33.51 16.64
CA LEU A 374 -11.73 -33.62 16.83
C LEU A 374 -11.21 -32.39 17.59
N LEU A 375 -10.42 -32.59 18.65
CA LEU A 375 -9.78 -31.51 19.40
C LEU A 375 -8.36 -31.27 18.87
N VAL A 376 -8.07 -30.06 18.39
CA VAL A 376 -6.71 -29.64 18.02
C VAL A 376 -6.15 -28.81 19.16
N LYS A 377 -5.05 -29.27 19.77
CA LYS A 377 -4.31 -28.53 20.80
C LYS A 377 -3.22 -27.69 20.15
N ALA A 378 -2.90 -26.54 20.74
CA ALA A 378 -1.76 -25.74 20.33
C ALA A 378 -0.44 -26.53 20.40
N SER A 379 0.51 -26.20 19.55
CA SER A 379 1.86 -26.80 19.56
C SER A 379 2.62 -26.39 20.82
N ARG A 380 3.54 -27.23 21.29
CA ARG A 380 4.35 -26.95 22.49
C ARG A 380 5.54 -26.03 22.20
N GLU A 381 5.82 -25.80 20.92
CA GLU A 381 6.93 -24.96 20.46
C GLU A 381 6.51 -23.49 20.46
N VAL A 382 7.29 -22.66 21.15
CA VAL A 382 7.07 -21.21 21.20
C VAL A 382 7.50 -20.61 19.87
N GLY A 383 6.58 -19.95 19.18
CA GLY A 383 6.86 -19.26 17.92
C GLY A 383 7.15 -17.79 18.11
N LYS A 384 6.21 -17.06 18.73
CA LYS A 384 6.32 -15.61 18.93
C LYS A 384 5.58 -15.13 20.16
N TRP A 385 5.98 -13.98 20.67
CA TRP A 385 5.20 -13.25 21.67
C TRP A 385 4.40 -12.14 20.99
N LYS A 386 3.19 -11.87 21.48
CA LYS A 386 2.31 -10.83 20.93
C LYS A 386 1.73 -9.98 22.05
N LEU A 387 1.57 -8.68 21.80
CA LEU A 387 0.80 -7.79 22.65
C LEU A 387 -0.68 -8.22 22.66
N LEU A 388 -1.25 -8.40 23.85
CA LEU A 388 -2.65 -8.73 24.07
C LEU A 388 -3.44 -7.47 24.43
N GLY A 389 -4.35 -7.09 23.54
CA GLY A 389 -5.13 -5.86 23.65
C GLY A 389 -4.50 -4.69 22.90
N ASP A 390 -5.35 -3.81 22.37
CA ASP A 390 -4.90 -2.57 21.75
C ASP A 390 -4.55 -1.57 22.84
N ILE A 391 -3.28 -1.17 22.91
CA ILE A 391 -2.94 0.11 23.52
C ILE A 391 -3.55 1.14 22.57
N GLN A 392 -4.60 1.85 23.00
CA GLN A 392 -5.30 2.81 22.16
C GLN A 392 -4.30 3.87 21.64
N GLY A 393 -4.01 3.82 20.35
CA GLY A 393 -3.09 4.74 19.67
C GLY A 393 -1.61 4.51 20.00
N LYS A 394 -0.76 5.44 19.55
CA LYS A 394 0.68 5.46 19.86
C LYS A 394 0.87 6.06 21.26
N PRO A 395 1.24 5.27 22.30
CA PRO A 395 1.39 5.79 23.66
C PRO A 395 2.42 6.92 23.70
N CYS A 396 2.00 8.06 24.23
CA CYS A 396 2.83 9.23 24.43
C CYS A 396 3.14 9.37 25.93
N VAL A 397 4.41 9.21 26.29
CA VAL A 397 4.87 9.17 27.69
C VAL A 397 5.95 10.22 27.88
N ARG A 398 6.02 10.84 29.07
CA ARG A 398 7.09 11.79 29.41
C ARG A 398 8.23 11.03 30.10
N VAL A 399 9.48 11.42 29.88
CA VAL A 399 10.62 10.81 30.60
C VAL A 399 10.40 10.95 32.11
N GLY A 400 10.71 9.88 32.84
CA GLY A 400 10.52 9.80 34.29
C GLY A 400 9.07 9.50 34.72
N SER A 401 8.12 9.36 33.78
CA SER A 401 6.75 8.88 34.08
C SER A 401 6.58 7.39 33.74
N PRO A 402 5.72 6.64 34.46
CA PRO A 402 5.49 5.23 34.17
C PRO A 402 4.78 5.04 32.82
N PHE A 403 5.26 4.09 32.03
CA PHE A 403 4.62 3.66 30.78
C PHE A 403 3.29 2.94 31.09
N PRO A 404 2.26 3.08 30.22
CA PRO A 404 0.99 2.37 30.37
C PRO A 404 1.18 0.85 30.55
N SER A 405 0.40 0.23 31.43
CA SER A 405 0.44 -1.22 31.63
C SER A 405 0.01 -1.97 30.38
N PHE A 406 0.70 -3.04 30.03
CA PHE A 406 0.35 -3.86 28.88
C PHE A 406 0.46 -5.35 29.18
N SER A 407 -0.18 -6.16 28.33
CA SER A 407 -0.24 -7.60 28.48
C SER A 407 0.42 -8.29 27.28
N ILE A 408 1.20 -9.32 27.53
CA ILE A 408 1.89 -10.11 26.49
C ILE A 408 1.37 -11.55 26.55
N GLY A 409 1.03 -12.09 25.38
CA GLY A 409 0.66 -13.47 25.16
C GLY A 409 1.78 -14.25 24.48
N CYS A 410 1.93 -15.51 24.88
CA CYS A 410 2.83 -16.44 24.22
C CYS A 410 2.07 -17.20 23.13
N LEU A 411 2.59 -17.21 21.91
CA LEU A 411 2.01 -17.92 20.78
C LEU A 411 2.93 -19.04 20.30
N ASP A 412 2.34 -20.15 19.86
CA ASP A 412 3.05 -21.22 19.17
C ASP A 412 3.49 -20.81 17.75
N ILE A 413 4.21 -21.70 17.06
CA ILE A 413 4.65 -21.50 15.66
C ILE A 413 3.51 -21.31 14.66
N TYR A 414 2.27 -21.64 15.02
CA TYR A 414 1.07 -21.50 14.19
C TYR A 414 0.20 -20.31 14.62
N GLY A 415 0.60 -19.56 15.65
CA GLY A 415 -0.13 -18.39 16.14
C GLY A 415 -1.22 -18.69 17.18
N ASN A 416 -1.26 -19.89 17.76
CA ASN A 416 -2.18 -20.25 18.83
C ASN A 416 -1.62 -19.87 20.20
N GLN A 417 -2.47 -19.43 21.12
CA GLN A 417 -2.04 -19.05 22.46
C GLN A 417 -1.66 -20.27 23.30
N ILE A 418 -0.48 -20.19 23.93
CA ILE A 418 0.06 -21.24 24.80
C ILE A 418 0.42 -20.68 26.18
N PRO A 419 0.31 -21.49 27.24
CA PRO A 419 0.68 -21.04 28.57
C PRO A 419 2.20 -20.88 28.72
N PHE A 420 2.61 -19.82 29.41
CA PHE A 420 4.00 -19.65 29.85
C PHE A 420 4.38 -20.77 30.84
N LYS A 421 5.56 -21.38 30.64
CA LYS A 421 6.07 -22.43 31.54
C LYS A 421 6.32 -21.89 32.96
N SER A 422 6.89 -20.70 33.04
CA SER A 422 7.20 -19.94 34.25
C SER A 422 7.15 -18.43 33.94
N VAL A 423 7.32 -17.58 34.96
CA VAL A 423 7.46 -16.12 34.74
C VAL A 423 8.79 -15.88 34.02
N PRO A 424 8.79 -15.36 32.78
CA PRO A 424 10.02 -15.17 32.04
C PRO A 424 10.87 -14.02 32.61
N GLU A 425 12.18 -14.14 32.47
CA GLU A 425 13.09 -13.00 32.60
C GLU A 425 13.04 -12.18 31.31
N ILE A 426 12.76 -10.88 31.46
CA ILE A 426 12.55 -9.96 30.35
C ILE A 426 13.40 -8.72 30.56
N THR A 427 13.88 -8.17 29.48
CA THR A 427 14.62 -6.91 29.39
C THR A 427 13.77 -5.93 28.59
N VAL A 428 13.67 -4.69 29.07
CA VAL A 428 12.90 -3.64 28.41
C VAL A 428 13.86 -2.55 27.94
N LYS A 429 13.96 -2.39 26.61
CA LYS A 429 14.83 -1.43 25.94
C LYS A 429 13.98 -0.39 25.21
N LEU A 430 14.36 0.88 25.28
CA LEU A 430 13.82 1.94 24.43
C LEU A 430 14.75 2.09 23.24
N ASP A 431 14.28 1.73 22.06
CA ASP A 431 15.07 1.73 20.83
C ASP A 431 14.57 2.77 19.84
N SER A 432 15.47 3.21 18.94
CA SER A 432 15.19 4.18 17.88
C SER A 432 16.01 3.87 16.64
N ILE A 433 15.76 4.59 15.55
CA ILE A 433 16.56 4.49 14.31
C ILE A 433 18.06 4.76 14.58
N VAL A 434 18.36 5.60 15.58
CA VAL A 434 19.72 6.00 15.97
C VAL A 434 20.34 5.01 16.98
N GLY A 435 19.60 3.97 17.36
CA GLY A 435 19.99 2.92 18.32
C GLY A 435 19.30 3.02 19.68
N VAL A 436 19.81 2.24 20.63
CA VAL A 436 19.24 2.10 21.97
C VAL A 436 19.41 3.40 22.77
N LEU A 437 18.28 3.97 23.18
CA LEU A 437 18.20 5.23 23.92
C LEU A 437 18.23 5.03 25.43
N ALA A 438 17.66 3.93 25.91
CA ALA A 438 17.63 3.57 27.33
C ALA A 438 17.35 2.09 27.52
N GLU A 439 17.80 1.53 28.64
CA GLU A 439 17.47 0.20 29.11
C GLU A 439 17.01 0.31 30.57
N THR A 440 15.94 -0.40 30.93
CA THR A 440 15.35 -0.28 32.27
C THR A 440 14.98 -1.65 32.84
N ASP A 441 15.37 -1.85 34.09
CA ASP A 441 15.00 -2.97 34.95
C ASP A 441 13.84 -2.60 35.91
N LYS A 442 13.43 -1.33 35.92
CA LYS A 442 12.42 -0.77 36.83
C LYS A 442 11.01 -0.99 36.27
N PHE A 443 10.46 -2.19 36.51
CA PHE A 443 9.07 -2.54 36.19
C PHE A 443 8.56 -3.69 37.06
N LYS A 444 7.23 -3.90 37.07
CA LYS A 444 6.58 -5.04 37.72
C LYS A 444 6.08 -6.02 36.67
N LYS A 445 6.36 -7.31 36.85
CA LYS A 445 5.85 -8.40 36.01
C LYS A 445 5.01 -9.38 36.83
N SER A 446 3.84 -9.76 36.33
CA SER A 446 2.98 -10.77 36.95
C SER A 446 2.35 -11.67 35.89
N LEU A 447 2.20 -12.95 36.22
CA LEU A 447 1.57 -13.92 35.34
C LEU A 447 0.13 -14.15 35.78
N SER A 448 -0.79 -14.19 34.82
CA SER A 448 -2.19 -14.53 35.03
C SER A 448 -2.36 -15.94 35.62
N SER A 449 -3.49 -16.20 36.29
CA SER A 449 -3.81 -17.51 36.89
C SER A 449 -3.86 -18.64 35.88
N ASP A 450 -4.33 -18.35 34.66
CA ASP A 450 -4.36 -19.27 33.51
C ASP A 450 -2.98 -19.49 32.85
N LYS A 451 -1.95 -18.73 33.28
CA LYS A 451 -0.62 -18.67 32.70
C LYS A 451 -0.58 -18.28 31.21
N LEU A 452 -1.67 -17.75 30.64
CA LEU A 452 -1.75 -17.38 29.22
C LEU A 452 -1.29 -15.94 28.95
N THR A 453 -1.25 -15.11 30.00
CA THR A 453 -1.00 -13.67 29.90
C THR A 453 0.06 -13.22 30.91
N LEU A 454 1.10 -12.56 30.42
CA LEU A 454 2.10 -11.85 31.20
C LEU A 454 1.73 -10.37 31.27
N LYS A 455 1.42 -9.85 32.46
CA LYS A 455 1.15 -8.43 32.68
C LYS A 455 2.42 -7.71 33.08
N VAL A 456 2.75 -6.63 32.37
CA VAL A 456 3.88 -5.74 32.67
C VAL A 456 3.33 -4.37 33.05
N GLN A 457 3.76 -3.85 34.21
CA GLN A 457 3.24 -2.61 34.79
C GLN A 457 4.38 -1.72 35.30
N ASN A 458 4.12 -0.41 35.39
CA ASN A 458 5.02 0.57 35.97
C ASN A 458 6.43 0.58 35.35
N VAL A 459 6.53 0.46 34.02
CA VAL A 459 7.83 0.56 33.33
C VAL A 459 8.30 2.01 33.37
N LEU A 460 9.41 2.27 34.06
CA LEU A 460 9.97 3.62 34.15
C LEU A 460 11.03 3.83 33.07
N ILE A 461 10.78 4.79 32.17
CA ILE A 461 11.70 5.16 31.09
C ILE A 461 12.51 6.39 31.53
N VAL A 462 13.83 6.23 31.64
CA VAL A 462 14.78 7.31 31.93
C VAL A 462 15.82 7.31 30.82
N SER A 463 16.00 8.44 30.15
CA SER A 463 16.98 8.60 29.06
C SER A 463 17.50 10.03 29.05
N ASP A 464 18.79 10.18 28.78
CA ASP A 464 19.55 11.43 28.56
C ASP A 464 19.85 11.66 27.06
N LYS A 465 19.30 10.80 26.19
CA LYS A 465 19.61 10.72 24.75
C LYS A 465 18.41 11.02 23.87
N LEU A 466 17.33 11.58 24.42
CA LEU A 466 16.15 11.91 23.61
C LEU A 466 16.44 12.95 22.52
N ASP A 467 17.50 13.72 22.70
CA ASP A 467 17.96 14.74 21.77
C ASP A 467 18.28 14.14 20.40
N ARG A 468 18.69 12.87 20.37
CA ARG A 468 18.99 12.11 19.14
C ARG A 468 17.76 11.81 18.28
N ILE A 469 16.54 11.88 18.83
CA ILE A 469 15.29 11.54 18.13
C ILE A 469 14.36 12.74 17.93
N ARG A 470 14.89 13.95 18.07
CA ARG A 470 14.18 15.19 17.74
C ARG A 470 13.90 15.30 16.24
N PRO A 471 12.87 16.06 15.83
CA PRO A 471 11.87 16.74 16.66
C PRO A 471 10.64 15.87 16.97
N LYS A 472 10.52 14.69 16.34
CA LYS A 472 9.30 13.87 16.43
C LYS A 472 9.24 13.05 17.72
N TYR A 473 10.38 12.77 18.35
CA TYR A 473 10.50 11.97 19.58
C TYR A 473 9.89 10.56 19.45
N GLU A 474 10.01 9.97 18.26
CA GLU A 474 9.50 8.63 17.98
C GLU A 474 10.50 7.58 18.43
N ALA A 475 10.02 6.62 19.22
CA ALA A 475 10.81 5.52 19.73
C ALA A 475 9.98 4.23 19.71
N THR A 476 10.63 3.11 19.98
CA THR A 476 9.98 1.80 20.10
C THR A 476 10.40 1.16 21.40
N LEU A 477 9.44 0.83 22.25
CA LEU A 477 9.70 0.03 23.44
C LEU A 477 9.81 -1.44 23.02
N VAL A 478 10.98 -2.02 23.18
CA VAL A 478 11.29 -3.40 22.82
C VAL A 478 11.41 -4.23 24.09
N ILE A 479 10.57 -5.27 24.19
CA ILE A 479 10.63 -6.27 25.26
C ILE A 479 11.20 -7.56 24.68
N CYS A 480 12.32 -8.02 25.24
CA CYS A 480 12.97 -9.27 24.85
C CYS A 480 13.18 -10.15 26.08
N PRO A 481 13.03 -11.47 26.01
CA PRO A 481 13.64 -12.36 26.98
C PRO A 481 15.17 -12.29 26.87
N VAL A 482 15.87 -12.67 27.94
CA VAL A 482 17.35 -12.59 28.03
C VAL A 482 18.06 -13.31 26.88
N ASP A 483 17.43 -14.35 26.30
CA ASP A 483 17.97 -15.13 25.18
C ASP A 483 17.83 -14.46 23.80
N GLU A 484 17.30 -13.22 23.70
CA GLU A 484 17.14 -12.35 22.52
C GLU A 484 16.45 -12.92 21.25
N LEU A 485 16.03 -14.19 21.24
CA LEU A 485 15.43 -14.84 20.06
C LEU A 485 14.02 -14.34 19.69
N ILE A 486 13.27 -13.76 20.64
CA ILE A 486 11.88 -13.35 20.45
C ILE A 486 11.70 -11.91 20.98
N LYS A 487 11.25 -10.98 20.13
CA LYS A 487 11.04 -9.58 20.54
C LYS A 487 9.59 -9.13 20.37
N VAL A 488 9.12 -8.31 21.31
CA VAL A 488 7.85 -7.59 21.21
C VAL A 488 8.17 -6.10 21.12
N SER A 489 7.70 -5.46 20.06
CA SER A 489 7.95 -4.04 19.79
C SER A 489 6.66 -3.24 19.94
N ILE A 490 6.69 -2.18 20.74
CA ILE A 490 5.57 -1.26 20.95
C ILE A 490 6.01 0.14 20.50
N PRO A 491 5.50 0.66 19.36
CA PRO A 491 5.84 2.00 18.91
C PRO A 491 5.26 3.03 19.89
N CYS A 492 6.07 4.01 20.30
CA CYS A 492 5.68 5.02 21.28
C CYS A 492 6.31 6.39 20.98
N ARG A 493 5.86 7.42 21.69
CA ARG A 493 6.48 8.75 21.68
C ARG A 493 6.95 9.08 23.08
N VAL A 494 8.22 9.44 23.24
CA VAL A 494 8.82 9.74 24.55
C VAL A 494 9.22 11.21 24.60
N LEU A 495 8.42 12.02 25.30
CA LEU A 495 8.63 13.47 25.39
C LEU A 495 9.59 13.81 26.53
N PRO A 496 10.43 14.86 26.38
CA PRO A 496 11.29 15.34 27.45
C PRO A 496 10.47 15.85 28.66
N GLY A 497 11.11 15.89 29.81
CA GLY A 497 10.57 16.37 31.08
C GLY A 497 10.22 17.86 31.09
N SER A 498 9.75 18.35 32.24
CA SER A 498 9.59 19.80 32.47
C SER A 498 10.96 20.45 32.67
N VAL A 499 11.07 21.74 32.35
CA VAL A 499 12.32 22.50 32.54
C VAL A 499 12.74 22.48 34.02
N GLN A 500 13.99 22.12 34.28
CA GLN A 500 14.60 22.08 35.61
C GLN A 500 15.97 22.76 35.63
N HIS A 501 16.71 22.69 34.52
CA HIS A 501 18.03 23.29 34.40
C HIS A 501 18.04 24.25 33.20
N ILE A 502 18.62 25.43 33.39
CA ILE A 502 18.77 26.42 32.31
C ILE A 502 20.22 26.88 32.31
N THR A 503 20.86 26.91 31.15
CA THR A 503 22.24 27.42 31.01
C THR A 503 22.29 28.54 29.97
N GLY A 504 23.01 29.62 30.27
CA GLY A 504 23.15 30.77 29.37
C GLY A 504 24.50 30.78 28.64
N ARG A 505 24.49 31.05 27.33
CA ARG A 505 25.69 31.16 26.49
C ARG A 505 25.62 32.36 25.53
N PRO A 506 26.69 33.16 25.37
CA PRO A 506 27.87 33.24 26.23
C PRO A 506 27.52 33.80 27.62
N GLN A 507 28.36 33.52 28.62
CA GLN A 507 28.28 34.23 29.89
C GLN A 507 28.65 35.70 29.66
N ILE A 508 27.71 36.60 29.89
CA ILE A 508 27.93 38.05 29.75
C ILE A 508 29.04 38.46 30.73
N GLN A 509 30.15 38.99 30.22
CA GLN A 509 31.22 39.52 31.06
C GLN A 509 30.83 40.91 31.60
N GLU A 510 31.02 41.13 32.89
CA GLU A 510 30.66 42.38 33.60
C GLU A 510 31.36 43.62 33.02
N LYS A 511 32.54 43.45 32.42
CA LYS A 511 33.41 44.52 31.89
C LYS A 511 32.89 45.25 30.64
N HIS A 512 31.65 45.00 30.22
CA HIS A 512 31.06 45.58 29.00
C HIS A 512 29.63 46.11 29.19
N LEU A 513 29.08 46.07 30.40
CA LEU A 513 27.70 46.47 30.67
C LEU A 513 27.62 47.95 31.02
N LEU A 514 27.38 48.77 30.00
CA LEU A 514 27.18 50.21 30.14
C LEU A 514 25.69 50.56 30.04
N PRO A 515 25.23 51.65 30.70
CA PRO A 515 23.88 52.16 30.48
C PRO A 515 23.62 52.39 29.00
N GLY A 516 22.51 51.84 28.49
CA GLY A 516 22.14 51.89 27.07
C GLY A 516 22.74 50.78 26.19
N PHE A 517 23.65 49.95 26.72
CA PHE A 517 24.24 48.82 26.00
C PHE A 517 23.18 47.75 25.67
N VAL A 518 23.24 47.21 24.46
CA VAL A 518 22.38 46.10 24.01
C VAL A 518 23.21 44.83 23.96
N VAL A 519 22.76 43.79 24.67
CA VAL A 519 23.42 42.48 24.69
C VAL A 519 23.31 41.85 23.31
N LYS A 520 24.43 41.70 22.60
CA LYS A 520 24.44 41.24 21.20
C LYS A 520 24.22 39.74 21.04
N GLU A 521 24.73 38.93 21.96
CA GLU A 521 24.64 37.47 21.92
C GLU A 521 24.27 36.94 23.30
N LEU A 522 23.11 36.30 23.42
CA LEU A 522 22.66 35.62 24.63
C LEU A 522 21.61 34.56 24.28
N VAL A 523 21.95 33.29 24.46
CA VAL A 523 21.05 32.15 24.24
C VAL A 523 20.91 31.37 25.54
N LEU A 524 19.68 31.06 25.93
CA LEU A 524 19.37 30.27 27.12
C LEU A 524 18.93 28.85 26.72
N GLU A 525 19.74 27.84 27.01
CA GLU A 525 19.46 26.41 26.82
C GLU A 525 18.51 25.91 27.91
N MET A 526 17.37 25.32 27.55
CA MET A 526 16.35 24.83 28.49
C MET A 526 16.36 23.32 28.58
N LEU A 527 16.75 22.76 29.73
CA LEU A 527 16.96 21.34 29.97
C LEU A 527 16.00 20.78 31.03
N ASP A 528 15.62 19.50 30.87
CA ASP A 528 14.85 18.74 31.85
C ASP A 528 15.75 18.11 32.95
N ALA A 529 15.16 17.36 33.87
CA ALA A 529 15.87 16.71 34.98
C ALA A 529 16.87 15.62 34.56
N HIS A 530 16.88 15.24 33.28
CA HIS A 530 17.72 14.19 32.71
C HIS A 530 18.62 14.74 31.59
N ASP A 531 18.86 16.06 31.60
CA ASP A 531 19.71 16.78 30.65
C ASP A 531 19.26 16.71 29.19
N ASN A 532 17.99 16.39 28.92
CA ASN A 532 17.41 16.53 27.58
C ASN A 532 16.83 17.95 27.43
N HIS A 533 16.99 18.56 26.26
CA HIS A 533 16.29 19.84 26.03
C HIS A 533 14.77 19.66 25.92
N VAL A 534 14.05 20.66 26.41
CA VAL A 534 12.59 20.66 26.47
C VAL A 534 11.93 20.80 25.10
N GLY A 535 10.67 20.35 25.00
CA GLY A 535 9.91 20.38 23.75
C GLY A 535 9.54 21.79 23.27
N LYS A 536 9.42 21.94 21.93
CA LYS A 536 9.02 23.19 21.25
C LYS A 536 7.69 23.73 21.79
N GLY A 537 7.61 25.06 21.93
CA GLY A 537 6.37 25.75 22.28
C GLY A 537 6.09 25.81 23.79
N LEU A 538 7.01 25.34 24.64
CA LEU A 538 6.94 25.54 26.07
C LEU A 538 7.08 27.04 26.39
N GLU A 539 6.12 27.58 27.15
CA GLU A 539 6.12 28.99 27.58
C GLU A 539 6.82 29.13 28.93
N VAL A 540 7.73 30.10 29.01
CA VAL A 540 8.38 30.55 30.24
C VAL A 540 8.22 32.06 30.39
N GLN A 541 8.34 32.56 31.61
CA GLN A 541 8.27 33.99 31.90
C GLN A 541 9.68 34.53 32.19
N LEU A 542 10.11 35.51 31.40
CA LEU A 542 11.35 36.26 31.56
C LEU A 542 11.09 37.48 32.45
N ASN A 543 11.70 37.52 33.62
CA ASN A 543 11.68 38.67 34.52
C ASN A 543 13.03 39.38 34.47
N VAL A 544 13.02 40.69 34.25
CA VAL A 544 14.22 41.51 34.16
C VAL A 544 14.18 42.64 35.19
N ASP A 545 15.33 42.97 35.75
CA ASP A 545 15.53 44.10 36.66
C ASP A 545 16.78 44.87 36.21
N GLY A 546 16.61 46.17 35.94
CA GLY A 546 17.67 47.01 35.36
C GLY A 546 17.94 46.80 33.86
N PHE A 547 17.17 45.96 33.17
CA PHE A 547 17.12 45.83 31.72
C PHE A 547 15.74 46.21 31.16
N CYS A 548 15.68 46.67 29.91
CA CYS A 548 14.46 46.71 29.11
C CYS A 548 14.50 45.71 27.94
N ILE A 549 13.32 45.17 27.63
CA ILE A 549 13.10 44.26 26.51
C ILE A 549 12.73 45.12 25.29
N LEU A 550 13.48 44.98 24.19
CA LEU A 550 13.32 45.81 23.00
C LEU A 550 12.33 45.27 21.96
N ASP A 551 11.90 44.02 22.08
CA ASP A 551 10.99 43.39 21.11
C ASP A 551 9.51 43.47 21.50
N ASN A 552 8.65 43.08 20.54
CA ASN A 552 7.19 43.12 20.68
C ASN A 552 6.62 41.83 21.32
N GLU A 553 7.45 40.83 21.64
CA GLU A 553 7.00 39.55 22.21
C GLU A 553 6.76 39.63 23.73
N GLY A 554 7.33 40.64 24.39
CA GLY A 554 7.13 40.89 25.82
C GLY A 554 7.87 39.91 26.74
N SER A 555 7.36 39.75 27.96
CA SER A 555 7.99 38.92 29.02
C SER A 555 7.67 37.43 28.90
N GLN A 556 6.64 37.03 28.15
CA GLN A 556 6.33 35.62 27.92
C GLN A 556 7.11 35.11 26.72
N ARG A 557 7.96 34.11 26.93
CA ARG A 557 8.85 33.56 25.92
C ARG A 557 8.51 32.11 25.64
N LYS A 558 8.41 31.78 24.37
CA LYS A 558 8.27 30.39 23.90
C LYS A 558 9.65 29.83 23.60
N VAL A 559 9.86 28.57 23.96
CA VAL A 559 11.03 27.83 23.50
C VAL A 559 10.87 27.57 22.00
N TRP A 560 11.72 28.22 21.22
CA TRP A 560 11.76 28.13 19.76
C TRP A 560 12.95 27.27 19.30
N PHE A 561 12.90 26.82 18.06
CA PHE A 561 14.10 26.36 17.35
C PHE A 561 14.75 27.61 16.76
N SER A 562 16.02 27.87 17.05
CA SER A 562 16.67 29.11 16.63
C SER A 562 16.73 29.20 15.10
N THR A 563 16.34 30.35 14.54
CA THR A 563 16.72 30.79 13.20
C THR A 563 17.83 31.82 13.38
N PHE A 564 19.06 31.47 13.04
CA PHE A 564 20.16 32.45 13.01
C PHE A 564 20.01 33.41 11.81
N LEU A 565 20.10 34.71 12.13
CA LEU A 565 20.53 35.86 11.32
C LEU A 565 19.98 36.02 9.89
N ILE A 566 18.96 36.86 9.75
CA ILE A 566 18.88 37.80 8.61
C ILE A 566 18.90 39.22 9.19
N SER A 567 20.11 39.77 9.31
CA SER A 567 20.34 41.20 9.50
C SER A 567 19.77 41.99 8.32
N ASN A 568 19.13 43.12 8.60
CA ASN A 568 18.82 44.28 7.75
C ASN A 568 19.59 44.44 6.42
N ASN A 569 19.40 43.54 5.46
CA ASN A 569 19.93 43.65 4.09
C ASN A 569 18.95 43.13 3.02
N ALA A 570 17.75 42.70 3.42
CA ALA A 570 16.71 42.26 2.48
C ALA A 570 15.94 43.43 1.83
N MET A 571 16.11 44.68 2.28
CA MET A 571 15.53 45.87 1.62
C MET A 571 16.42 46.51 0.55
N SER A 572 17.70 46.12 0.41
CA SER A 572 18.56 46.64 -0.67
C SER A 572 18.59 45.75 -1.91
N ASN A 573 18.31 44.45 -1.80
CA ASN A 573 18.36 43.54 -2.96
C ASN A 573 17.03 43.43 -3.73
N ALA A 574 15.96 44.07 -3.28
CA ALA A 574 14.68 44.13 -4.00
C ALA A 574 14.58 45.32 -4.98
N VAL A 575 15.63 46.14 -5.10
CA VAL A 575 15.65 47.34 -5.97
C VAL A 575 16.57 47.19 -7.20
N GLU A 576 17.43 46.17 -7.27
CA GLU A 576 18.33 45.96 -8.42
C GLU A 576 17.75 45.08 -9.55
N GLY A 577 16.49 44.62 -9.43
CA GLY A 577 15.85 43.72 -10.41
C GLY A 577 14.94 44.39 -11.44
N PHE A 578 14.76 45.71 -11.41
CA PHE A 578 13.75 46.43 -12.21
C PHE A 578 14.33 47.48 -13.18
N ASP A 579 15.56 47.29 -13.66
CA ASP A 579 16.21 48.24 -14.59
C ASP A 579 16.40 47.73 -16.02
N ASN A 580 15.63 46.72 -16.44
CA ASN A 580 15.57 46.36 -17.85
C ASN A 580 14.11 46.12 -18.24
N ILE A 581 13.45 47.17 -18.74
CA ILE A 581 12.44 47.20 -19.82
C ILE A 581 11.53 48.44 -19.61
N TRP A 582 11.71 49.42 -20.51
CA TRP A 582 10.92 50.64 -20.75
C TRP A 582 11.17 51.92 -19.90
N PRO A 583 11.46 53.09 -20.53
CA PRO A 583 11.57 54.37 -19.85
C PRO A 583 10.18 55.02 -19.71
N CYS A 584 9.72 55.31 -18.49
CA CYS A 584 8.58 56.23 -18.32
C CYS A 584 8.50 56.87 -16.93
N THR A 585 7.90 58.06 -16.91
CA THR A 585 8.10 59.24 -16.05
C THR A 585 7.63 59.21 -14.58
N ASP A 586 8.25 60.12 -13.82
CA ASP A 586 8.48 60.17 -12.38
C ASP A 586 7.33 60.72 -11.49
N LYS A 587 6.06 60.40 -11.75
CA LYS A 587 4.92 60.92 -10.93
C LYS A 587 3.95 59.89 -10.35
N ARG A 588 4.14 58.59 -10.58
CA ARG A 588 3.31 57.51 -9.95
C ARG A 588 4.03 56.69 -8.88
N ARG A 589 5.35 56.82 -8.71
CA ARG A 589 6.14 56.09 -7.69
C ARG A 589 5.87 56.56 -6.25
N GLN A 590 5.59 57.85 -6.02
CA GLN A 590 5.37 58.38 -4.66
C GLN A 590 3.98 58.06 -4.09
N TYR A 591 2.98 57.78 -4.93
CA TYR A 591 1.61 57.51 -4.45
C TYR A 591 1.36 56.04 -4.05
N LEU A 592 2.17 55.10 -4.57
CA LEU A 592 2.05 53.66 -4.28
C LEU A 592 2.84 53.20 -3.05
N ILE A 593 3.90 53.91 -2.67
CA ILE A 593 4.73 53.57 -1.49
C ILE A 593 4.01 53.91 -0.17
N TRP A 594 3.06 54.86 -0.18
CA TRP A 594 2.32 55.22 1.03
C TRP A 594 1.18 54.24 1.37
N HIS A 595 0.58 53.57 0.38
CA HIS A 595 -0.56 52.67 0.56
C HIS A 595 -0.21 51.22 0.91
N ALA A 596 1.05 50.78 0.71
CA ALA A 596 1.48 49.41 1.01
C ALA A 596 1.79 49.15 2.50
N ASN A 597 1.80 50.18 3.35
CA ASN A 597 2.07 50.07 4.79
C ASN A 597 0.81 49.89 5.65
N SER A 598 -0.29 49.40 5.08
CA SER A 598 -1.49 49.08 5.82
C SER A 598 -2.09 47.79 5.26
N TYR A 599 -2.31 46.82 6.15
CA TYR A 599 -2.90 45.49 5.94
C TYR A 599 -1.94 44.35 5.56
N GLY A 600 -1.92 43.30 6.42
CA GLY A 600 -1.85 41.92 5.94
C GLY A 600 -0.79 41.01 6.58
N SER A 601 -1.24 40.23 7.57
CA SER A 601 -0.62 39.03 8.11
C SER A 601 -0.03 38.08 7.05
N PHE A 602 1.20 37.58 7.27
CA PHE A 602 1.73 36.44 6.53
C PHE A 602 2.23 35.38 7.51
N GLY A 603 1.49 34.27 7.54
CA GLY A 603 1.86 33.03 8.21
C GLY A 603 2.73 32.13 7.34
N ASP A 604 3.46 31.27 8.05
CA ASP A 604 4.05 29.98 7.66
C ASP A 604 4.91 29.88 6.40
N LEU A 605 6.22 29.86 6.62
CA LEU A 605 7.16 29.09 5.81
C LEU A 605 8.02 28.22 6.74
N ASN A 606 7.78 26.90 6.71
CA ASN A 606 8.50 25.91 7.48
C ASN A 606 9.73 25.38 6.74
N SER A 607 10.74 24.98 7.53
CA SER A 607 11.82 24.00 7.28
C SER A 607 13.19 24.49 6.78
N GLN A 608 14.07 24.79 7.73
CA GLN A 608 15.38 24.13 7.88
C GLN A 608 15.84 24.29 9.34
N VAL A 609 16.14 23.17 10.01
CA VAL A 609 16.40 23.08 11.46
C VAL A 609 17.88 22.86 11.69
N ASP A 610 18.51 23.68 12.54
CA ASP A 610 19.36 23.13 13.60
C ASP A 610 19.64 24.12 14.76
N LYS A 611 19.62 23.57 15.99
CA LYS A 611 19.79 24.15 17.35
C LYS A 611 18.59 24.86 18.01
N ASP A 612 18.15 24.57 19.24
CA ASP A 612 17.68 23.34 19.92
C ASP A 612 17.12 23.78 21.29
N GLY A 613 15.83 23.63 21.60
CA GLY A 613 15.31 23.83 22.98
C GLY A 613 15.76 25.11 23.71
N CYS A 614 16.00 26.19 22.98
CA CYS A 614 16.65 27.41 23.48
C CYS A 614 15.70 28.61 23.43
N ILE A 615 16.05 29.64 24.17
CA ILE A 615 15.48 30.98 24.04
C ILE A 615 16.60 31.93 23.64
N ASP A 616 16.49 32.52 22.46
CA ASP A 616 17.44 33.52 21.97
C ASP A 616 17.01 34.91 22.45
N LEU A 617 17.89 35.56 23.22
CA LEU A 617 17.74 36.93 23.74
C LEU A 617 18.78 37.88 23.12
N SER A 618 19.44 37.46 22.05
CA SER A 618 20.42 38.24 21.31
C SER A 618 19.80 39.50 20.71
N GLY A 619 20.32 40.67 21.06
CA GLY A 619 19.82 41.97 20.62
C GLY A 619 18.56 42.44 21.35
N VAL A 620 18.02 41.66 22.29
CA VAL A 620 16.72 41.93 22.93
C VAL A 620 16.88 42.71 24.23
N LEU A 621 17.90 42.40 25.04
CA LEU A 621 18.11 43.01 26.35
C LEU A 621 18.96 44.27 26.23
N LYS A 622 18.41 45.41 26.68
CA LYS A 622 19.12 46.69 26.78
C LYS A 622 19.26 47.11 28.25
N VAL A 623 20.45 47.49 28.65
CA VAL A 623 20.73 47.97 30.01
C VAL A 623 20.08 49.34 30.20
N THR A 624 19.22 49.48 31.20
CA THR A 624 18.60 50.77 31.60
C THR A 624 19.07 51.26 32.95
N ALA A 625 19.67 50.38 33.76
CA ALA A 625 20.29 50.78 35.02
C ALA A 625 21.49 51.71 34.78
N GLY A 626 21.72 52.60 35.75
CA GLY A 626 22.88 53.48 35.80
C GLY A 626 24.19 52.75 36.10
N PHE A 627 25.26 53.51 36.35
CA PHE A 627 26.57 52.96 36.68
C PHE A 627 26.58 52.35 38.10
N GLU A 628 27.40 51.31 38.30
CA GLU A 628 27.56 50.60 39.59
C GLU A 628 26.24 50.03 40.19
N ARG A 629 25.28 49.68 39.32
CA ARG A 629 24.01 49.05 39.70
C ARG A 629 24.03 47.56 39.37
N ILE A 630 23.40 46.76 40.23
CA ILE A 630 23.16 45.35 39.94
C ILE A 630 21.97 45.28 38.99
N VAL A 631 22.18 44.61 37.86
CA VAL A 631 21.15 44.26 36.90
C VAL A 631 20.95 42.75 36.92
N SER A 632 19.72 42.29 36.77
CA SER A 632 19.44 40.85 36.79
C SER A 632 18.40 40.47 35.77
N TYR A 633 18.50 39.22 35.31
CA TYR A 633 17.45 38.59 34.53
C TYR A 633 17.23 37.16 35.05
N SER A 634 15.97 36.74 35.05
CA SER A 634 15.56 35.44 35.58
C SER A 634 14.47 34.83 34.73
N VAL A 635 14.43 33.50 34.69
CA VAL A 635 13.41 32.74 33.98
C VAL A 635 12.59 31.99 35.01
N SER A 636 11.29 32.24 35.02
CA SER A 636 10.31 31.55 35.85
C SER A 636 9.43 30.62 35.02
N TYR A 637 9.19 29.42 35.54
CA TYR A 637 8.27 28.43 34.99
C TYR A 637 7.32 27.98 36.10
N GLN A 638 6.01 27.96 35.82
CA GLN A 638 4.96 27.66 36.81
C GLN A 638 5.09 28.49 38.11
N ASN A 639 5.35 29.80 37.97
CA ASN A 639 5.56 30.75 39.08
C ASN A 639 6.77 30.45 39.98
N LYS A 640 7.67 29.54 39.60
CA LYS A 640 8.93 29.28 40.29
C LYS A 640 10.09 29.79 39.45
N VAL A 641 11.03 30.52 40.07
CA VAL A 641 12.27 30.93 39.41
C VAL A 641 13.15 29.70 39.22
N VAL A 642 13.43 29.34 37.98
CA VAL A 642 14.28 28.19 37.60
C VAL A 642 15.73 28.65 37.35
N PHE A 643 15.90 29.90 36.91
CA PHE A 643 17.20 30.49 36.61
C PHE A 643 17.22 31.97 37.01
N LYS A 644 18.34 32.43 37.56
CA LYS A 644 18.60 33.84 37.85
C LYS A 644 20.07 34.13 37.62
N GLN A 645 20.35 35.19 36.87
CA GLN A 645 21.68 35.74 36.70
C GLN A 645 21.68 37.19 37.19
N GLU A 646 22.67 37.53 38.00
CA GLU A 646 22.95 38.90 38.45
C GLU A 646 24.28 39.34 37.84
N LEU A 647 24.35 40.59 37.41
CA LEU A 647 25.51 41.22 36.77
C LEU A 647 25.61 42.65 37.28
N GLN A 648 26.82 43.21 37.34
CA GLN A 648 27.02 44.60 37.77
C GLN A 648 27.38 45.48 36.56
N THR A 649 26.79 46.67 36.47
CA THR A 649 27.18 47.66 35.46
C THR A 649 28.53 48.29 35.80
N GLU A 650 29.26 48.73 34.77
CA GLU A 650 30.59 49.30 34.97
C GLU A 650 30.56 50.52 35.92
N LYS A 651 31.64 50.69 36.69
CA LYS A 651 31.84 51.87 37.54
C LYS A 651 32.30 53.07 36.70
N ARG A 652 31.72 54.24 36.97
CA ARG A 652 32.19 55.55 36.50
C ARG A 652 32.27 56.49 37.68
N GLU A 653 33.26 57.38 37.67
CA GLU A 653 33.48 58.35 38.74
C GLU A 653 33.58 59.76 38.17
N LEU A 654 32.93 60.73 38.82
CA LEU A 654 33.08 62.14 38.49
C LEU A 654 34.20 62.72 39.36
N ARG A 655 35.29 63.19 38.74
CA ARG A 655 36.42 63.82 39.46
C ARG A 655 36.74 65.21 38.91
N ILE A 656 37.52 65.97 39.68
CA ILE A 656 38.05 67.27 39.26
C ILE A 656 39.48 67.06 38.75
N ALA A 657 39.73 67.44 37.49
CA ALA A 657 41.04 67.34 36.85
C ALA A 657 41.94 68.55 37.17
N SER A 658 41.36 69.72 37.45
CA SER A 658 42.07 70.95 37.78
C SER A 658 42.61 70.93 39.22
N LYS A 659 43.80 71.49 39.46
CA LYS A 659 44.32 71.67 40.83
C LYS A 659 43.44 72.67 41.59
N LEU A 660 42.81 72.22 42.69
CA LEU A 660 42.07 73.09 43.58
C LEU A 660 43.03 73.81 44.56
N PRO A 661 42.79 75.10 44.89
CA PRO A 661 43.53 75.79 45.94
C PRO A 661 43.22 75.20 47.32
N GLU A 662 44.19 75.23 48.24
CA GLU A 662 44.02 74.73 49.62
C GLU A 662 43.01 75.56 50.45
N PHE A 663 42.84 76.84 50.10
CA PHE A 663 41.86 77.75 50.70
C PHE A 663 41.36 78.75 49.66
N LEU A 664 40.11 79.22 49.82
CA LEU A 664 39.44 80.15 48.94
C LEU A 664 39.41 81.56 49.55
N THR A 665 39.55 82.60 48.74
CA THR A 665 39.46 83.99 49.24
C THR A 665 38.00 84.47 49.20
N ALA A 666 37.49 84.99 50.31
CA ALA A 666 36.11 85.47 50.44
C ALA A 666 35.79 86.55 49.39
N GLY A 667 34.74 86.36 48.60
CA GLY A 667 34.31 87.28 47.53
C GLY A 667 35.11 87.21 46.22
N SER A 668 35.99 86.21 46.06
CA SER A 668 36.68 85.94 44.78
C SER A 668 35.93 84.94 43.90
N ASP A 669 36.36 84.81 42.65
CA ASP A 669 35.85 83.81 41.70
C ASP A 669 36.81 82.63 41.60
N LEU A 670 36.29 81.41 41.77
CA LEU A 670 37.03 80.17 41.50
C LEU A 670 36.91 79.84 40.01
N GLU A 671 37.97 80.12 39.26
CA GLU A 671 37.96 80.05 37.79
C GLU A 671 38.50 78.72 37.24
N ASN A 672 38.00 78.35 36.05
CA ASN A 672 38.51 77.25 35.21
C ASN A 672 38.53 75.86 35.88
N ILE A 673 37.51 75.53 36.66
CA ILE A 673 37.40 74.18 37.24
C ILE A 673 37.00 73.18 36.15
N VAL A 674 37.80 72.14 35.97
CA VAL A 674 37.52 71.08 34.99
C VAL A 674 37.02 69.82 35.71
N PHE A 675 35.79 69.43 35.41
CA PHE A 675 35.22 68.16 35.82
C PHE A 675 35.38 67.14 34.69
N GLU A 676 35.77 65.92 35.02
CA GLU A 676 35.83 64.81 34.08
C GLU A 676 35.15 63.57 34.65
N VAL A 677 34.44 62.84 33.80
CA VAL A 677 33.91 61.52 34.12
C VAL A 677 34.92 60.48 33.66
N VAL A 678 35.41 59.67 34.59
CA VAL A 678 36.43 58.65 34.33
C VAL A 678 35.91 57.25 34.57
N ASP A 679 36.53 56.29 33.88
CA ASP A 679 36.32 54.87 34.10
C ASP A 679 37.12 54.32 35.29
N SER A 680 37.01 53.01 35.53
CA SER A 680 37.71 52.34 36.62
C SER A 680 39.23 52.29 36.46
N GLN A 681 39.76 52.59 35.27
CA GLN A 681 41.19 52.72 35.00
C GLN A 681 41.69 54.18 35.13
N GLY A 682 40.76 55.13 35.27
CA GLY A 682 41.06 56.55 35.41
C GLY A 682 41.12 57.32 34.09
N ASP A 683 40.70 56.69 32.99
CA ASP A 683 40.61 57.28 31.65
C ASP A 683 39.27 58.01 31.48
N VAL A 684 39.28 59.14 30.76
CA VAL A 684 38.07 59.96 30.54
C VAL A 684 37.10 59.26 29.61
N ASP A 685 35.83 59.12 30.02
CA ASP A 685 34.79 58.52 29.18
C ASP A 685 34.26 59.53 28.16
N LEU A 686 34.87 59.49 26.96
CA LEU A 686 34.53 60.36 25.84
C LEU A 686 33.09 60.18 25.31
N ARG A 687 32.39 59.12 25.71
CA ARG A 687 31.01 58.83 25.26
C ARG A 687 29.96 59.68 25.96
N ILE A 688 30.29 60.29 27.10
CA ILE A 688 29.39 61.21 27.80
C ILE A 688 29.50 62.58 27.12
N HIS A 689 28.67 62.81 26.10
CA HIS A 689 28.68 64.03 25.29
C HIS A 689 27.24 64.53 25.08
N ASN A 690 27.07 65.85 25.14
CA ASN A 690 25.79 66.49 24.88
C ASN A 690 25.50 66.58 23.37
N GLU A 691 24.72 65.66 22.80
CA GLU A 691 24.26 65.70 21.40
C GLU A 691 22.86 66.32 21.27
N GLU A 692 22.77 67.55 20.73
CA GLU A 692 21.50 68.28 20.57
C GLU A 692 20.48 67.60 19.65
N LYS A 693 20.92 66.68 18.77
CA LYS A 693 20.06 65.99 17.79
C LYS A 693 19.40 64.71 18.30
N ALA A 694 19.89 64.12 19.39
CA ALA A 694 19.48 62.79 19.89
C ALA A 694 18.56 62.84 21.12
N GLY A 695 18.27 64.03 21.65
CA GLY A 695 17.38 64.21 22.80
C GLY A 695 17.96 63.78 24.16
N GLN A 696 19.22 63.33 24.22
CA GLN A 696 19.94 63.05 25.46
C GLN A 696 20.83 64.25 25.84
N CYS A 697 20.39 65.02 26.85
CA CYS A 697 21.16 66.16 27.34
C CYS A 697 22.05 65.78 28.54
N HIS A 698 23.33 65.50 28.27
CA HIS A 698 24.34 65.30 29.31
C HIS A 698 24.83 66.65 29.83
N SER A 699 24.35 67.02 31.02
CA SER A 699 24.70 68.28 31.67
C SER A 699 25.11 68.07 33.13
N LEU A 700 26.07 68.87 33.58
CA LEU A 700 26.52 68.91 34.96
C LEU A 700 25.77 70.04 35.68
N THR A 701 25.02 69.67 36.71
CA THR A 701 24.31 70.62 37.57
C THR A 701 25.19 70.93 38.77
N ILE A 702 25.48 72.20 38.99
CA ILE A 702 26.24 72.64 40.15
C ILE A 702 25.29 73.26 41.17
N LYS A 703 25.39 72.77 42.40
CA LYS A 703 24.70 73.34 43.56
C LYS A 703 25.74 73.75 44.59
N SER A 704 25.53 74.91 45.20
CA SER A 704 26.28 75.35 46.37
C SER A 704 25.34 76.01 47.35
N ASP A 705 25.66 75.92 48.64
CA ASP A 705 24.87 76.48 49.72
C ASP A 705 24.79 78.02 49.67
N SER A 706 25.62 78.66 48.84
CA SER A 706 25.68 80.10 48.62
C SER A 706 24.68 80.66 47.60
N PHE A 707 24.14 79.82 46.70
CA PHE A 707 23.22 80.25 45.65
C PHE A 707 21.79 79.80 45.95
N ASN A 708 20.97 80.68 46.52
CA ASN A 708 19.51 80.53 46.45
C ASN A 708 19.01 81.02 45.09
N LEU A 709 19.33 80.30 44.02
CA LEU A 709 18.70 80.49 42.72
C LEU A 709 17.52 79.54 42.62
N GLN A 710 16.34 80.05 42.25
CA GLN A 710 15.15 79.25 41.96
C GLN A 710 15.38 78.26 40.80
N ASP A 711 16.46 78.43 40.02
CA ASP A 711 16.88 77.54 38.95
C ASP A 711 18.37 77.16 39.05
N PRO A 712 18.72 75.85 39.03
CA PRO A 712 20.12 75.41 39.09
C PRO A 712 20.82 75.62 37.73
N ILE A 713 22.03 76.19 37.75
CA ILE A 713 22.85 76.42 36.56
C ILE A 713 23.36 75.07 36.02
N ARG A 714 23.13 74.81 34.73
CA ARG A 714 23.54 73.59 34.04
C ARG A 714 24.65 73.88 33.05
N TYR A 715 25.74 73.12 33.15
CA TYR A 715 26.86 73.17 32.21
C TYR A 715 26.82 71.95 31.30
N THR A 716 27.17 72.11 30.02
CA THR A 716 27.15 70.99 29.06
C THR A 716 28.43 70.16 29.17
N LEU A 717 28.29 68.84 29.27
CA LEU A 717 29.43 67.92 29.20
C LEU A 717 29.77 67.66 27.73
N ARG A 718 31.03 67.87 27.37
CA ARG A 718 31.56 67.63 26.02
C ARG A 718 32.71 66.63 26.12
N HIS A 719 32.48 65.43 25.58
CA HIS A 719 33.46 64.34 25.56
C HIS A 719 33.98 63.98 26.96
N GLY A 720 33.07 63.80 27.92
CA GLY A 720 33.39 63.43 29.30
C GLY A 720 33.90 64.58 30.17
N CYS A 721 34.20 65.75 29.59
CA CYS A 721 34.74 66.91 30.31
C CYS A 721 33.76 68.08 30.36
N CYS A 722 33.82 68.86 31.43
CA CYS A 722 33.07 70.09 31.61
C CYS A 722 33.94 71.13 32.31
N THR A 723 34.25 72.24 31.63
CA THR A 723 34.97 73.37 32.21
C THR A 723 33.98 74.43 32.69
N ILE A 724 34.10 74.80 33.96
CA ILE A 724 33.31 75.85 34.58
C ILE A 724 34.15 77.12 34.60
N PRO A 725 33.72 78.21 33.94
CA PRO A 725 34.53 79.40 33.75
C PRO A 725 34.81 80.14 35.07
N ALA A 726 33.80 80.32 35.92
CA ALA A 726 33.93 80.98 37.22
C ALA A 726 32.81 80.55 38.18
N ILE A 727 33.13 80.32 39.46
CA ILE A 727 32.16 80.10 40.54
C ILE A 727 32.40 81.15 41.63
N GLN A 728 31.40 81.97 41.92
CA GLN A 728 31.53 83.02 42.93
C GLN A 728 31.55 82.44 44.34
N ILE A 729 32.55 82.85 45.14
CA ILE A 729 32.72 82.41 46.52
C ILE A 729 32.02 83.41 47.45
N PRO A 730 31.27 82.96 48.47
CA PRO A 730 30.64 83.84 49.44
C PRO A 730 31.61 84.87 50.05
N PRO A 731 31.15 86.09 50.35
CA PRO A 731 31.95 87.09 51.06
C PRO A 731 32.07 86.84 52.57
N ILE A 732 31.63 85.66 53.05
CA ILE A 732 31.58 85.27 54.46
C ILE A 732 32.61 84.15 54.69
N GLU A 733 33.40 84.26 55.77
CA GLU A 733 34.34 83.20 56.18
C GLU A 733 33.58 81.95 56.64
N GLY A 734 34.06 80.77 56.22
CA GLY A 734 33.39 79.50 56.52
C GLY A 734 33.78 78.38 55.55
N SER A 735 33.01 77.29 55.55
CA SER A 735 33.16 76.19 54.59
C SER A 735 32.29 76.42 53.37
N PHE A 736 32.90 76.44 52.18
CA PHE A 736 32.20 76.44 50.91
C PHE A 736 32.00 75.00 50.43
N CYS A 737 30.74 74.57 50.30
CA CYS A 737 30.38 73.26 49.77
C CYS A 737 29.90 73.39 48.31
N LEU A 738 30.51 72.59 47.44
CA LEU A 738 30.18 72.47 46.03
C LEU A 738 29.71 71.05 45.77
N ILE A 739 28.51 70.91 45.20
CA ILE A 739 27.96 69.63 44.76
C ILE A 739 27.80 69.68 43.25
N ALA A 740 28.55 68.85 42.55
CA ALA A 740 28.43 68.64 41.11
C ALA A 740 27.68 67.33 40.87
N ALA A 741 26.58 67.36 40.12
CA ALA A 741 25.77 66.17 39.84
C ALA A 741 25.39 66.08 38.35
N HIS A 742 25.52 64.88 37.76
CA HIS A 742 25.16 64.63 36.37
C HIS A 742 23.64 64.54 36.17
N SER A 743 23.10 65.15 35.10
CA SER A 743 21.65 65.24 34.86
C SER A 743 20.94 63.91 34.59
N CYS A 744 21.62 62.95 33.94
CA CYS A 744 21.03 61.66 33.56
C CYS A 744 21.41 60.48 34.49
N TYR A 745 22.38 60.67 35.40
CA TYR A 745 22.96 59.59 36.21
C TYR A 745 23.16 60.12 37.64
N GLN A 746 22.25 59.76 38.54
CA GLN A 746 22.21 60.32 39.89
C GLN A 746 23.39 59.87 40.77
N GLU A 747 23.98 58.72 40.43
CA GLU A 747 25.17 58.16 41.06
C GLU A 747 26.46 58.96 40.74
N LEU A 748 26.50 59.69 39.62
CA LEU A 748 27.63 60.54 39.25
C LEU A 748 27.49 61.91 39.92
N GLN A 749 27.84 61.95 41.21
CA GLN A 749 27.90 63.17 42.00
C GLN A 749 29.22 63.29 42.74
N LEU A 750 29.75 64.50 42.82
CA LEU A 750 30.95 64.84 43.58
C LEU A 750 30.63 65.99 44.53
N ARG A 751 30.94 65.81 45.81
CA ARG A 751 30.82 66.85 46.85
C ARG A 751 32.22 67.26 47.29
N VAL A 752 32.50 68.56 47.20
CA VAL A 752 33.79 69.15 47.58
C VAL A 752 33.54 70.24 48.60
N GLU A 753 34.25 70.18 49.73
CA GLU A 753 34.23 71.22 50.75
C GLU A 753 35.60 71.90 50.80
N LEU A 754 35.62 73.23 50.70
CA LEU A 754 36.84 74.04 50.76
C LEU A 754 36.68 75.16 51.80
N PRO A 755 37.72 75.49 52.58
CA PRO A 755 37.69 76.59 53.54
C PRO A 755 37.82 77.97 52.86
N VAL A 756 37.04 78.95 53.30
CA VAL A 756 37.05 80.34 52.80
C VAL A 756 37.65 81.29 53.85
N MET A 757 38.65 82.09 53.47
CA MET A 757 39.39 83.05 54.31
C MET A 757 39.36 84.48 53.71
N LYS A 758 39.50 85.54 54.53
CA LYS A 758 39.64 86.92 54.03
C LYS A 758 41.06 87.25 53.52
N ALA A 759 41.14 88.10 52.50
CA ALA A 759 42.41 88.60 51.94
C ALA A 759 43.16 89.56 52.90
N PRO A 760 44.51 89.52 52.98
CA PRO A 760 45.30 90.50 53.72
C PRO A 760 45.47 91.83 52.96
N ILE A 761 45.43 92.97 53.67
CA ILE A 761 45.62 94.33 53.14
C ILE A 761 47.09 94.75 53.37
N MET A 762 47.81 95.25 52.35
CA MET A 762 49.12 95.89 52.54
C MET A 762 49.41 96.98 51.48
N GLU A 763 49.91 98.13 51.95
CA GLU A 763 50.17 99.40 51.23
C GLU A 763 51.44 99.40 50.36
N CYS A 764 51.49 100.31 49.36
CA CYS A 764 52.63 100.55 48.46
C CYS A 764 53.53 101.71 48.97
N ASP A 765 54.85 101.65 48.73
CA ASP A 765 55.62 102.78 48.14
C ASP A 765 57.10 102.44 47.76
N GLU A 766 57.50 103.08 46.65
CA GLU A 766 58.82 103.59 46.17
C GLU A 766 60.05 102.72 45.74
N ILE A 767 60.34 102.84 44.42
CA ILE A 767 61.60 103.16 43.67
C ILE A 767 62.95 102.48 44.04
N LEU A 768 63.60 101.82 43.05
CA LEU A 768 64.96 102.09 42.49
C LEU A 768 65.45 101.00 41.49
N SER A 769 66.21 101.42 40.48
CA SER A 769 67.07 100.61 39.57
C SER A 769 68.55 101.03 39.80
N PRO A 770 69.62 100.61 39.06
CA PRO A 770 69.86 99.55 38.05
C PRO A 770 71.24 98.78 38.18
N TYR A 771 71.64 98.03 37.13
CA TYR A 771 72.94 97.39 36.78
C TYR A 771 73.25 95.99 37.36
N SER A 772 74.00 95.05 36.74
CA SER A 772 74.37 94.65 35.36
C SER A 772 75.32 93.44 35.45
N SER A 773 75.69 92.84 34.30
CA SER A 773 76.80 91.88 34.00
C SER A 773 76.45 90.38 34.04
N ARG A 774 76.32 89.74 32.86
CA ARG A 774 77.32 88.93 32.08
C ARG A 774 77.51 87.53 32.70
N GLU A 775 77.41 86.39 32.01
CA GLU A 775 77.93 86.00 30.68
C GLU A 775 77.08 84.90 30.00
N VAL A 776 77.19 84.84 28.67
CA VAL A 776 76.84 83.77 27.70
C VAL A 776 78.20 83.39 27.08
N PRO A 777 78.57 82.12 26.70
CA PRO A 777 78.09 81.47 25.45
C PRO A 777 78.13 79.91 25.45
N LEU A 778 77.53 79.16 24.52
CA LEU A 778 77.88 79.05 23.08
C LEU A 778 76.84 78.25 22.27
N ILE A 779 76.50 78.79 21.08
CA ILE A 779 76.39 78.12 19.75
C ILE A 779 75.17 77.19 19.54
N ARG A 780 74.30 77.33 18.53
CA ARG A 780 74.39 77.95 17.18
C ARG A 780 73.01 78.35 16.64
N ASP A 781 72.92 79.60 16.16
CA ASP A 781 72.47 80.11 14.85
C ASP A 781 71.48 79.27 14.00
N SER A 782 70.57 79.80 13.18
CA SER A 782 70.09 81.15 12.86
C SER A 782 68.98 80.97 11.81
N VAL A 783 68.06 81.93 11.78
CA VAL A 783 67.00 82.12 10.78
C VAL A 783 67.58 82.50 9.41
N SER A 784 67.07 81.95 8.30
CA SER A 784 66.33 82.72 7.26
C SER A 784 66.03 81.94 5.96
N LEU A 785 64.88 82.34 5.37
CA LEU A 785 64.29 82.13 4.04
C LEU A 785 65.21 81.61 2.91
N GLU A 786 64.81 80.53 2.23
CA GLU A 786 64.21 80.54 0.87
C GLU A 786 63.96 79.11 0.33
N HIS A 787 62.82 78.95 -0.36
CA HIS A 787 62.47 78.01 -1.42
C HIS A 787 62.63 76.47 -1.29
N THR A 788 61.52 75.81 -1.69
CA THR A 788 61.38 74.51 -2.38
C THR A 788 61.50 73.18 -1.62
N GLU A 789 60.47 72.35 -1.83
CA GLU A 789 60.35 70.89 -1.62
C GLU A 789 60.14 70.32 -0.21
N SER A 790 58.88 69.95 0.08
CA SER A 790 58.53 68.59 0.54
C SER A 790 57.02 68.35 0.38
N LEU A 791 56.65 67.73 -0.74
CA LEU A 791 55.31 67.18 -1.02
C LEU A 791 55.26 65.69 -0.62
N LEU A 792 55.53 65.33 0.64
CA LEU A 792 55.55 63.90 1.05
C LEU A 792 54.83 63.53 2.35
N THR A 793 54.14 64.44 3.04
CA THR A 793 53.54 64.13 4.36
C THR A 793 52.02 63.90 4.43
N PRO A 794 51.25 63.82 3.33
CA PRO A 794 49.94 63.15 3.33
C PRO A 794 49.97 61.71 2.81
N ILE A 795 51.09 61.25 2.24
CA ILE A 795 51.17 59.96 1.55
C ILE A 795 51.46 58.82 2.55
N GLU A 796 52.39 59.01 3.49
CA GLU A 796 52.77 57.98 4.48
C GLU A 796 51.61 57.56 5.43
N ASN A 797 50.73 58.51 5.82
CA ASN A 797 49.57 58.22 6.68
C ASN A 797 48.43 57.50 5.94
N ASN A 798 48.26 57.74 4.63
CA ASN A 798 47.30 57.00 3.80
C ASN A 798 47.85 55.62 3.37
N GLU A 799 49.17 55.49 3.19
CA GLU A 799 49.82 54.21 2.91
C GLU A 799 49.69 53.23 4.09
N MET A 800 49.92 53.68 5.33
CA MET A 800 49.78 52.83 6.54
C MET A 800 48.35 52.30 6.73
N GLY A 801 47.32 53.11 6.45
CA GLY A 801 45.91 52.68 6.50
C GLY A 801 45.52 51.70 5.39
N LEU A 802 45.99 51.93 4.16
CA LEU A 802 45.72 51.07 3.01
C LEU A 802 46.48 49.73 3.07
N VAL A 803 47.68 49.71 3.67
CA VAL A 803 48.46 48.49 3.91
C VAL A 803 47.81 47.63 5.01
N GLY A 804 47.37 48.22 6.12
CA GLY A 804 46.65 47.51 7.18
C GLY A 804 45.32 46.90 6.71
N ASP A 805 44.58 47.59 5.84
CA ASP A 805 43.36 47.04 5.24
C ASP A 805 43.65 45.93 4.21
N LYS A 806 44.77 46.00 3.46
CA LYS A 806 45.21 44.92 2.57
C LYS A 806 45.56 43.65 3.35
N GLU A 807 46.25 43.77 4.48
CA GLU A 807 46.56 42.64 5.37
C GLU A 807 45.29 42.00 5.95
N LYS A 808 44.35 42.82 6.42
CA LYS A 808 43.06 42.36 6.95
C LYS A 808 42.23 41.58 5.92
N TYR A 809 42.16 42.05 4.67
CA TYR A 809 41.48 41.31 3.61
C TYR A 809 42.28 40.08 3.14
N GLY A 810 43.61 40.13 3.19
CA GLY A 810 44.48 38.97 2.98
C GLY A 810 44.24 37.87 4.00
N GLU A 811 44.12 38.21 5.28
CA GLU A 811 43.81 37.28 6.36
C GLU A 811 42.39 36.69 6.22
N LEU A 812 41.40 37.52 5.87
CA LEU A 812 40.03 37.04 5.58
C LEU A 812 39.97 36.06 4.40
N ILE A 813 40.76 36.30 3.35
CA ILE A 813 40.89 35.37 2.21
C ILE A 813 41.57 34.08 2.67
N GLY A 814 42.68 34.16 3.40
CA GLY A 814 43.39 32.99 3.93
C GLY A 814 42.54 32.16 4.89
N ASN A 815 41.71 32.79 5.73
CA ASN A 815 40.74 32.10 6.59
C ASN A 815 39.65 31.40 5.77
N SER A 816 39.13 32.07 4.74
CA SER A 816 38.12 31.50 3.84
C SER A 816 38.68 30.32 3.03
N GLU A 817 39.96 30.37 2.63
CA GLU A 817 40.62 29.29 1.89
C GLU A 817 40.91 28.07 2.77
N ARG A 818 41.33 28.28 4.03
CA ARG A 818 41.44 27.21 5.02
C ARG A 818 40.10 26.55 5.31
N GLN A 819 39.05 27.34 5.48
CA GLN A 819 37.69 26.84 5.69
C GLN A 819 37.17 26.06 4.48
N LEU A 820 37.41 26.55 3.26
CA LEU A 820 37.05 25.84 2.03
C LEU A 820 37.83 24.53 1.87
N LYS A 821 39.09 24.47 2.30
CA LYS A 821 39.88 23.24 2.29
C LYS A 821 39.24 22.17 3.19
N VAL A 822 38.96 22.52 4.44
CA VAL A 822 38.31 21.62 5.41
C VAL A 822 36.93 21.16 4.93
N LEU A 823 36.11 22.07 4.41
CA LEU A 823 34.78 21.73 3.90
C LEU A 823 34.82 20.83 2.66
N ASN A 824 35.86 20.95 1.81
CA ASN A 824 36.03 20.07 0.66
C ASN A 824 36.55 18.68 1.06
N GLU A 825 37.41 18.59 2.08
CA GLU A 825 37.83 17.30 2.66
C GLU A 825 36.62 16.57 3.28
N GLU A 826 35.80 17.26 4.08
CA GLU A 826 34.55 16.74 4.66
C GLU A 826 33.54 16.32 3.58
N LYS A 827 33.45 17.09 2.48
CA LYS A 827 32.63 16.73 1.32
C LYS A 827 33.09 15.41 0.70
N THR A 828 34.40 15.23 0.50
CA THR A 828 34.96 14.01 -0.09
C THR A 828 34.71 12.79 0.79
N GLU A 829 34.85 12.92 2.12
CA GLU A 829 34.54 11.84 3.07
C GLU A 829 33.06 11.41 3.00
N ILE A 830 32.13 12.37 2.92
CA ILE A 830 30.70 12.07 2.79
C ILE A 830 30.38 11.50 1.40
N GLU A 831 31.03 11.97 0.33
CA GLU A 831 30.89 11.42 -1.02
C GLU A 831 31.36 9.96 -1.11
N GLU A 832 32.48 9.61 -0.47
CA GLU A 832 32.96 8.23 -0.36
C GLU A 832 32.01 7.35 0.46
N TYR A 833 31.52 7.86 1.59
CA TYR A 833 30.54 7.17 2.43
C TYR A 833 29.22 6.90 1.68
N VAL A 834 28.68 7.89 0.97
CA VAL A 834 27.47 7.74 0.15
C VAL A 834 27.71 6.78 -1.01
N SER A 835 28.86 6.87 -1.68
CA SER A 835 29.21 5.96 -2.78
C SER A 835 29.32 4.51 -2.32
N GLY A 836 29.88 4.26 -1.12
CA GLY A 836 29.93 2.94 -0.51
C GLY A 836 28.54 2.37 -0.18
N LEU A 837 27.62 3.22 0.28
CA LEU A 837 26.22 2.84 0.52
C LEU A 837 25.45 2.61 -0.79
N GLN A 838 25.70 3.41 -1.83
CA GLN A 838 25.12 3.25 -3.17
C GLN A 838 25.60 1.97 -3.85
N ALA A 839 26.86 1.58 -3.71
CA ALA A 839 27.39 0.33 -4.25
C ALA A 839 26.74 -0.93 -3.64
N SER A 840 26.15 -0.80 -2.44
CA SER A 840 25.37 -1.86 -1.78
C SER A 840 23.92 -1.94 -2.28
N MET A 841 23.46 -0.97 -3.08
CA MET A 841 22.13 -0.90 -3.67
C MET A 841 22.21 -0.85 -5.20
N GLU A 842 21.89 -1.94 -5.92
CA GLU A 842 21.64 -1.81 -7.37
C GLU A 842 20.47 -0.84 -7.65
N PRO A 843 20.51 -0.08 -8.77
CA PRO A 843 19.82 1.21 -8.84
C PRO A 843 18.34 1.04 -9.17
N THR A 844 17.47 1.47 -8.25
CA THR A 844 16.09 1.88 -8.59
C THR A 844 15.81 3.25 -8.00
N SER A 845 15.43 4.17 -8.90
CA SER A 845 15.14 5.58 -8.63
C SER A 845 13.98 5.75 -7.66
N ASN A 846 14.25 6.35 -6.50
CA ASN A 846 13.23 6.79 -5.55
C ASN A 846 12.45 8.01 -6.09
N ASN A 847 11.14 8.03 -5.89
CA ASN A 847 10.41 9.19 -5.39
C ASN A 847 9.08 8.71 -4.80
N SER A 848 8.74 9.26 -3.63
CA SER A 848 7.52 9.04 -2.88
C SER A 848 6.26 9.19 -3.74
N ASN A 849 5.52 8.10 -3.92
CA ASN A 849 4.04 8.05 -3.98
C ASN A 849 3.60 6.58 -3.92
N CYS A 850 2.51 6.36 -3.18
CA CYS A 850 1.83 5.11 -2.81
C CYS A 850 2.14 3.91 -3.74
N VAL A 851 2.77 2.86 -3.21
CA VAL A 851 2.84 1.55 -3.87
C VAL A 851 1.45 0.94 -3.74
N LEU A 852 0.60 1.15 -4.74
CA LEU A 852 -0.73 0.55 -4.77
C LEU A 852 -0.60 -0.92 -5.16
N THR A 853 -0.97 -1.78 -4.21
CA THR A 853 -1.07 -3.23 -4.41
C THR A 853 -2.31 -3.58 -5.23
N LYS A 854 -2.33 -4.79 -5.81
CA LYS A 854 -3.46 -5.30 -6.60
C LYS A 854 -4.75 -5.30 -5.77
N GLU A 855 -4.63 -5.59 -4.47
CA GLU A 855 -5.71 -5.61 -3.50
C GLU A 855 -6.28 -4.22 -3.20
N GLU A 856 -5.44 -3.19 -3.11
CA GLU A 856 -5.88 -1.81 -2.88
C GLU A 856 -6.63 -1.26 -4.10
N ILE A 857 -6.15 -1.54 -5.31
CA ILE A 857 -6.83 -1.17 -6.56
C ILE A 857 -8.17 -1.92 -6.69
N LEU A 858 -8.23 -3.19 -6.30
CA LEU A 858 -9.48 -3.95 -6.23
C LEU A 858 -10.52 -3.28 -5.32
N VAL A 859 -10.10 -2.84 -4.12
CA VAL A 859 -10.99 -2.13 -3.18
C VAL A 859 -11.45 -0.78 -3.74
N GLN A 860 -10.57 -0.04 -4.43
CA GLN A 860 -10.93 1.21 -5.09
C GLN A 860 -11.98 0.98 -6.19
N ILE A 861 -11.82 -0.04 -7.02
CA ILE A 861 -12.79 -0.38 -8.08
C ILE A 861 -14.13 -0.82 -7.47
N GLU A 862 -14.11 -1.62 -6.40
CA GLU A 862 -15.33 -2.08 -5.71
C GLU A 862 -16.13 -0.96 -5.05
N SER A 863 -15.47 0.11 -4.59
CA SER A 863 -16.14 1.26 -3.99
C SER A 863 -17.11 1.97 -4.95
N ARG A 864 -16.97 1.71 -6.27
CA ARG A 864 -17.80 2.27 -7.33
C ARG A 864 -18.96 1.33 -7.67
N ASN A 865 -19.97 1.29 -6.79
CA ASN A 865 -21.12 0.37 -6.77
C ASN A 865 -22.01 0.27 -8.04
N HIS A 866 -21.69 0.94 -9.15
CA HIS A 866 -22.50 0.99 -10.37
C HIS A 866 -21.71 0.66 -11.66
N SER A 867 -20.43 0.27 -11.58
CA SER A 867 -19.62 -0.09 -12.75
C SER A 867 -19.60 -1.59 -12.99
N ALA A 868 -19.58 -2.03 -14.26
CA ALA A 868 -19.39 -3.44 -14.63
C ALA A 868 -18.09 -4.02 -14.05
N ALA A 869 -17.06 -3.18 -13.92
CA ALA A 869 -15.78 -3.54 -13.29
C ALA A 869 -15.94 -3.84 -11.80
N ALA A 870 -16.76 -3.08 -11.06
CA ALA A 870 -17.01 -3.30 -9.64
C ALA A 870 -17.77 -4.62 -9.41
N ILE A 871 -18.75 -4.94 -10.26
CA ILE A 871 -19.49 -6.21 -10.22
C ILE A 871 -18.54 -7.39 -10.49
N LEU A 872 -17.65 -7.27 -11.48
CA LEU A 872 -16.62 -8.30 -11.73
C LEU A 872 -15.69 -8.49 -10.54
N CYS A 873 -15.20 -7.41 -9.91
CA CYS A 873 -14.34 -7.50 -8.73
C CYS A 873 -15.05 -8.19 -7.56
N GLN A 874 -16.33 -7.87 -7.30
CA GLN A 874 -17.16 -8.54 -6.30
C GLN A 874 -17.33 -10.05 -6.61
N CYS A 875 -17.48 -10.41 -7.88
CA CYS A 875 -17.51 -11.81 -8.32
C CYS A 875 -16.15 -12.51 -8.11
N TYR A 876 -15.02 -11.88 -8.45
CA TYR A 876 -13.68 -12.44 -8.22
C TYR A 876 -13.42 -12.72 -6.73
N ARG A 877 -13.88 -11.83 -5.83
CA ARG A 877 -13.76 -12.03 -4.37
C ARG A 877 -14.62 -13.18 -3.86
N SER A 878 -15.84 -13.31 -4.40
CA SER A 878 -16.76 -14.40 -4.08
C SER A 878 -16.23 -15.77 -4.55
N LEU A 879 -15.48 -15.78 -5.66
CA LEU A 879 -14.88 -16.98 -6.28
C LEU A 879 -13.50 -17.35 -5.73
N SER A 880 -12.77 -16.41 -5.11
CA SER A 880 -11.52 -16.72 -4.38
C SER A 880 -11.76 -17.62 -3.14
N SER A 881 -13.03 -17.88 -2.81
CA SER A 881 -13.48 -18.80 -1.76
C SER A 881 -14.03 -20.14 -2.30
N GLN A 882 -14.27 -20.27 -3.61
CA GLN A 882 -14.85 -21.45 -4.27
C GLN A 882 -14.42 -21.49 -5.75
N GLU A 883 -13.68 -22.52 -6.18
CA GLU A 883 -13.54 -22.84 -7.61
C GLU A 883 -14.94 -23.19 -8.19
N PRO A 884 -15.45 -22.52 -9.24
CA PRO A 884 -16.84 -22.71 -9.68
C PRO A 884 -16.97 -23.60 -10.92
N GLN A 885 -18.03 -24.40 -10.96
CA GLN A 885 -18.68 -24.82 -12.22
C GLN A 885 -19.76 -23.77 -12.56
N ASN A 886 -19.35 -22.62 -13.09
CA ASN A 886 -20.27 -21.66 -13.72
C ASN A 886 -19.77 -21.37 -15.14
N HIS A 887 -20.52 -21.83 -16.15
CA HIS A 887 -20.23 -21.64 -17.58
C HIS A 887 -20.29 -20.17 -18.06
N LEU A 888 -20.69 -19.23 -17.19
CA LEU A 888 -20.81 -17.79 -17.52
C LEU A 888 -19.49 -17.01 -17.47
N MET A 889 -18.48 -17.50 -16.73
CA MET A 889 -17.17 -16.84 -16.61
C MET A 889 -16.08 -17.48 -17.49
N GLU A 890 -16.45 -18.54 -18.22
CA GLU A 890 -15.54 -19.23 -19.13
C GLU A 890 -15.25 -18.34 -20.35
N GLY A 891 -14.10 -17.67 -20.33
CA GLY A 891 -13.67 -16.76 -21.40
C GLY A 891 -13.53 -15.28 -21.01
N ILE A 892 -13.73 -14.90 -19.74
CA ILE A 892 -13.36 -13.55 -19.25
C ILE A 892 -12.01 -13.63 -18.54
N PHE A 893 -11.05 -12.80 -18.97
CA PHE A 893 -9.68 -12.83 -18.45
C PHE A 893 -9.45 -11.86 -17.28
N GLY A 894 -10.16 -10.72 -17.27
CA GLY A 894 -10.09 -9.75 -16.18
C GLY A 894 -10.21 -8.30 -16.66
N LEU A 895 -9.92 -7.36 -15.77
CA LEU A 895 -9.85 -5.93 -16.07
C LEU A 895 -8.45 -5.52 -16.50
N VAL A 896 -8.32 -4.58 -17.45
CA VAL A 896 -7.00 -4.08 -17.91
C VAL A 896 -6.12 -3.64 -16.74
N ALA A 897 -6.67 -2.90 -15.78
CA ALA A 897 -5.96 -2.44 -14.59
C ALA A 897 -5.35 -3.57 -13.72
N LEU A 898 -5.84 -4.80 -13.80
CA LEU A 898 -5.44 -5.92 -12.94
C LEU A 898 -4.63 -7.01 -13.66
N LEU A 899 -4.49 -6.91 -14.99
CA LEU A 899 -3.83 -7.92 -15.83
C LEU A 899 -2.31 -7.76 -15.92
N GLY A 900 -1.79 -6.60 -15.55
CA GLY A 900 -0.36 -6.31 -15.58
C GLY A 900 0.08 -5.47 -14.39
N THR A 901 1.36 -5.58 -14.04
CA THR A 901 2.01 -4.77 -13.01
C THR A 901 3.12 -3.93 -13.63
N VAL A 902 3.53 -2.85 -12.99
CA VAL A 902 4.60 -1.97 -13.48
C VAL A 902 5.70 -1.79 -12.44
N GLY A 903 6.89 -1.39 -12.89
CA GLY A 903 8.05 -1.29 -12.01
C GLY A 903 8.07 -0.07 -11.07
N THR A 904 7.35 1.00 -11.40
CA THR A 904 7.35 2.24 -10.59
C THR A 904 5.97 2.89 -10.53
N SER A 905 5.68 3.62 -9.45
CA SER A 905 4.41 4.36 -9.28
C SER A 905 4.26 5.50 -10.29
N LYS A 906 5.34 6.21 -10.63
CA LYS A 906 5.32 7.25 -11.67
C LYS A 906 4.92 6.68 -13.04
N LEU A 907 5.50 5.54 -13.41
CA LEU A 907 5.17 4.86 -14.65
C LEU A 907 3.72 4.34 -14.62
N SER A 908 3.28 3.82 -13.47
CA SER A 908 1.88 3.38 -13.30
C SER A 908 0.89 4.49 -13.60
N TRP A 909 1.13 5.64 -13.00
CA TRP A 909 0.24 6.79 -13.08
C TRP A 909 0.22 7.38 -14.49
N ILE A 910 1.37 7.59 -15.12
CA ILE A 910 1.43 8.18 -16.47
C ILE A 910 0.83 7.25 -17.53
N LEU A 911 0.98 5.93 -17.38
CA LEU A 911 0.36 4.97 -18.28
C LEU A 911 -1.16 4.88 -18.06
N ALA A 912 -1.63 5.00 -16.82
CA ALA A 912 -3.05 5.07 -16.51
C ALA A 912 -3.69 6.36 -17.06
N GLU A 913 -3.01 7.50 -16.92
CA GLU A 913 -3.43 8.77 -17.52
C GLU A 913 -3.40 8.70 -19.06
N PHE A 914 -2.42 8.00 -19.64
CA PHE A 914 -2.38 7.76 -21.07
C PHE A 914 -3.55 6.87 -21.54
N LEU A 915 -3.95 5.82 -20.84
CA LEU A 915 -5.09 5.01 -21.26
C LEU A 915 -6.44 5.69 -20.99
N GLY A 916 -6.51 6.46 -19.91
CA GLY A 916 -7.75 6.97 -19.36
C GLY A 916 -8.53 5.88 -18.62
N GLU A 917 -9.44 6.34 -17.76
CA GLU A 917 -10.17 5.50 -16.83
C GLU A 917 -11.07 4.44 -17.51
N ASP A 918 -11.72 4.80 -18.62
CA ASP A 918 -12.61 3.89 -19.36
C ASP A 918 -11.86 2.67 -19.92
N GLN A 919 -10.60 2.86 -20.36
CA GLN A 919 -9.77 1.76 -20.85
C GLN A 919 -9.15 0.95 -19.71
N MET A 920 -8.78 1.61 -18.60
CA MET A 920 -8.30 0.93 -17.40
C MET A 920 -9.36 -0.01 -16.78
N LEU A 921 -10.63 0.40 -16.85
CA LEU A 921 -11.78 -0.38 -16.39
C LEU A 921 -12.36 -1.33 -17.46
N ALA A 922 -11.74 -1.44 -18.63
CA ALA A 922 -12.25 -2.29 -19.70
C ALA A 922 -12.16 -3.78 -19.34
N VAL A 923 -13.22 -4.52 -19.69
CA VAL A 923 -13.30 -5.97 -19.47
C VAL A 923 -12.66 -6.70 -20.64
N VAL A 924 -11.70 -7.57 -20.36
CA VAL A 924 -11.01 -8.37 -21.37
C VAL A 924 -11.62 -9.76 -21.45
N CYS A 925 -12.08 -10.15 -22.63
CA CYS A 925 -12.69 -11.46 -22.90
C CYS A 925 -12.08 -12.14 -24.12
N ARG A 926 -12.35 -13.44 -24.28
CA ARG A 926 -11.87 -14.25 -25.40
C ARG A 926 -12.50 -13.80 -26.71
N SER A 927 -13.83 -13.84 -26.81
CA SER A 927 -14.55 -13.56 -28.06
C SER A 927 -15.77 -12.65 -27.85
N LYS A 928 -16.36 -12.17 -28.96
CA LYS A 928 -17.58 -11.37 -28.98
C LYS A 928 -18.80 -12.11 -28.44
N GLU A 929 -18.84 -13.43 -28.57
CA GLU A 929 -19.92 -14.26 -28.05
C GLU A 929 -19.90 -14.23 -26.51
N THR A 930 -18.73 -14.37 -25.89
CA THR A 930 -18.54 -14.21 -24.44
C THR A 930 -18.90 -12.80 -23.98
N ALA A 931 -18.47 -11.77 -24.74
CA ALA A 931 -18.81 -10.38 -24.46
C ALA A 931 -20.34 -10.14 -24.46
N SER A 932 -21.04 -10.70 -25.44
CA SER A 932 -22.49 -10.55 -25.60
C SER A 932 -23.26 -11.26 -24.50
N ALA A 933 -22.83 -12.46 -24.10
CA ALA A 933 -23.42 -13.18 -22.96
C ALA A 933 -23.23 -12.42 -21.64
N PHE A 934 -22.06 -11.81 -21.45
CA PHE A 934 -21.75 -11.00 -20.29
C PHE A 934 -22.57 -9.68 -20.26
N ALA A 935 -22.74 -9.03 -21.41
CA ALA A 935 -23.48 -7.77 -21.53
C ALA A 935 -24.99 -7.88 -21.23
N GLN A 936 -25.59 -9.06 -21.37
CA GLN A 936 -27.02 -9.27 -21.05
C GLN A 936 -27.34 -9.16 -19.55
N SER A 937 -26.33 -9.24 -18.67
CA SER A 937 -26.52 -9.34 -17.22
C SER A 937 -26.20 -8.04 -16.45
N ILE A 938 -25.77 -6.97 -17.11
CA ILE A 938 -25.31 -5.73 -16.46
C ILE A 938 -26.03 -4.51 -17.04
N SER A 939 -26.55 -3.64 -16.16
CA SER A 939 -27.12 -2.34 -16.53
C SER A 939 -26.02 -1.27 -16.54
N GLY A 940 -25.71 -0.70 -17.71
CA GLY A 940 -24.72 0.37 -17.87
C GLY A 940 -23.90 0.23 -19.15
N ARG A 941 -23.28 1.33 -19.62
CA ARG A 941 -22.30 1.28 -20.72
C ARG A 941 -20.92 0.96 -20.13
N PHE A 942 -20.23 -0.03 -20.68
CA PHE A 942 -18.86 -0.39 -20.30
C PHE A 942 -18.07 -0.87 -21.53
N LEU A 943 -16.76 -0.71 -21.49
CA LEU A 943 -15.87 -1.09 -22.59
C LEU A 943 -15.46 -2.57 -22.47
N VAL A 944 -15.54 -3.31 -23.58
CA VAL A 944 -15.11 -4.71 -23.67
C VAL A 944 -14.08 -4.87 -24.76
N ILE A 945 -12.99 -5.57 -24.47
CA ILE A 945 -11.90 -5.88 -25.39
C ILE A 945 -11.87 -7.39 -25.62
N CYS A 946 -12.21 -7.83 -26.84
CA CYS A 946 -12.19 -9.24 -27.24
C CYS A 946 -10.83 -9.59 -27.85
N LEU A 947 -10.07 -10.51 -27.24
CA LEU A 947 -8.71 -10.84 -27.66
C LEU A 947 -8.63 -11.43 -29.07
N GLU A 948 -9.56 -12.32 -29.45
CA GLU A 948 -9.55 -12.97 -30.76
C GLU A 948 -9.83 -12.01 -31.93
N ASP A 949 -10.45 -10.86 -31.63
CA ASP A 949 -10.72 -9.80 -32.63
C ASP A 949 -9.61 -8.75 -32.71
N ILE A 950 -8.58 -8.84 -31.86
CA ILE A 950 -7.44 -7.93 -31.91
C ILE A 950 -6.48 -8.40 -32.99
N ARG A 951 -5.99 -7.47 -33.82
CA ARG A 951 -4.86 -7.75 -34.70
C ARG A 951 -3.59 -7.85 -33.85
N PRO A 952 -2.94 -9.02 -33.76
CA PRO A 952 -1.74 -9.19 -32.96
C PRO A 952 -0.55 -8.48 -33.61
N TYR A 953 0.46 -8.16 -32.80
CA TYR A 953 1.79 -7.82 -33.27
C TYR A 953 2.41 -9.02 -34.00
N THR A 954 2.88 -8.78 -35.23
CA THR A 954 3.44 -9.81 -36.12
C THR A 954 4.95 -9.76 -36.24
N GLY A 955 5.62 -8.85 -35.52
CA GLY A 955 7.08 -8.78 -35.50
C GLY A 955 7.72 -9.79 -34.56
N GLU A 956 9.05 -9.79 -34.53
CA GLU A 956 9.83 -10.72 -33.71
C GLU A 956 9.70 -10.41 -32.21
N LEU A 957 9.83 -11.45 -31.38
CA LEU A 957 9.96 -11.34 -29.93
C LEU A 957 11.44 -11.42 -29.52
N GLU A 958 11.78 -10.87 -28.36
CA GLU A 958 13.13 -11.00 -27.80
C GLU A 958 13.42 -12.46 -27.42
N CYS A 959 14.49 -13.02 -27.99
CA CYS A 959 14.85 -14.43 -27.77
C CYS A 959 15.41 -14.63 -26.36
N GLY A 960 14.78 -15.52 -25.58
CA GLY A 960 15.26 -15.89 -24.24
C GLY A 960 14.78 -15.00 -23.09
N ASP A 961 13.95 -13.98 -23.34
CA ASP A 961 13.36 -13.15 -22.28
C ASP A 961 12.13 -13.85 -21.66
N PRO A 962 12.10 -14.07 -20.33
CA PRO A 962 11.01 -14.78 -19.64
C PRO A 962 9.68 -14.01 -19.62
N GLN A 963 9.68 -12.71 -19.95
CA GLN A 963 8.51 -11.84 -20.05
C GLN A 963 7.96 -11.71 -21.47
N ARG A 964 8.53 -12.43 -22.45
CA ARG A 964 8.12 -12.44 -23.88
C ARG A 964 7.98 -11.04 -24.48
N LYS A 965 8.99 -10.19 -24.27
CA LYS A 965 9.00 -8.79 -24.75
C LYS A 965 9.02 -8.69 -26.28
N LEU A 966 8.44 -7.62 -26.80
CA LEU A 966 8.40 -7.31 -28.23
C LEU A 966 9.75 -6.75 -28.68
N LYS A 967 10.31 -7.26 -29.78
CA LYS A 967 11.54 -6.71 -30.37
C LYS A 967 11.20 -5.49 -31.23
N LEU A 968 11.14 -4.33 -30.58
CA LEU A 968 10.89 -3.04 -31.22
C LEU A 968 12.23 -2.31 -31.46
N SER A 969 12.38 -1.63 -32.60
CA SER A 969 13.62 -0.92 -32.93
C SER A 969 13.64 0.45 -32.27
N ASP A 970 14.73 0.80 -31.59
CA ASP A 970 14.87 2.08 -30.90
C ASP A 970 14.65 3.29 -31.84
N PRO A 971 14.06 4.39 -31.34
CA PRO A 971 13.86 5.60 -32.12
C PRO A 971 15.21 6.19 -32.54
N THR A 972 15.29 6.67 -33.78
CA THR A 972 16.51 7.29 -34.34
C THR A 972 16.23 8.72 -34.78
N LEU A 973 17.07 9.65 -34.32
CA LEU A 973 17.06 11.04 -34.78
C LEU A 973 17.64 11.14 -36.19
N GLN A 974 17.46 12.29 -36.85
CA GLN A 974 18.07 12.58 -38.16
C GLN A 974 19.62 12.49 -38.13
N SER A 975 20.22 12.60 -36.94
CA SER A 975 21.66 12.42 -36.70
C SER A 975 22.10 10.95 -36.57
N GLY A 976 21.17 9.99 -36.58
CA GLY A 976 21.43 8.56 -36.41
C GLY A 976 21.55 8.09 -34.95
N ASN A 977 21.51 9.01 -33.98
CA ASN A 977 21.57 8.68 -32.55
C ASN A 977 20.17 8.43 -31.96
N VAL A 978 20.10 7.61 -30.91
CA VAL A 978 18.89 7.45 -30.10
C VAL A 978 18.63 8.74 -29.32
N PRO A 979 17.39 9.23 -29.26
CA PRO A 979 17.03 10.38 -28.44
C PRO A 979 17.52 10.25 -27.00
N SER A 980 18.12 11.33 -26.48
CA SER A 980 18.45 11.44 -25.06
C SER A 980 17.19 11.27 -24.22
N GLY A 981 17.30 10.53 -23.11
CA GLY A 981 16.18 10.32 -22.19
C GLY A 981 15.18 9.23 -22.59
N PHE A 982 15.35 8.54 -23.72
CA PHE A 982 14.51 7.39 -24.08
C PHE A 982 14.74 6.22 -23.12
N ILE A 983 13.67 5.73 -22.48
CA ILE A 983 13.69 4.65 -21.48
C ILE A 983 13.28 3.32 -22.12
N GLY A 984 12.36 3.36 -23.10
CA GLY A 984 11.86 2.17 -23.77
C GLY A 984 10.40 2.31 -24.20
N TYR A 985 9.81 1.20 -24.63
CA TYR A 985 8.41 1.13 -25.05
C TYR A 985 7.48 0.70 -23.92
N ALA A 986 6.36 1.42 -23.75
CA ALA A 986 5.40 1.17 -22.66
C ALA A 986 4.86 -0.28 -22.66
N ALA A 987 4.59 -0.85 -23.85
CA ALA A 987 4.13 -2.23 -23.99
C ALA A 987 5.12 -3.27 -23.41
N ASN A 988 6.42 -2.96 -23.33
CA ASN A 988 7.46 -3.84 -22.75
C ASN A 988 7.74 -3.54 -21.26
N MET A 989 7.20 -2.45 -20.71
CA MET A 989 7.39 -2.07 -19.30
C MET A 989 6.31 -2.62 -18.37
N ILE A 990 5.27 -3.26 -18.92
CA ILE A 990 4.24 -3.96 -18.16
C ILE A 990 4.70 -5.38 -17.89
N ASN A 991 4.76 -5.78 -16.63
CA ASN A 991 5.08 -7.14 -16.20
C ASN A 991 3.80 -7.95 -16.10
N LEU A 992 3.80 -9.16 -16.64
CA LEU A 992 2.66 -10.09 -16.54
C LEU A 992 2.98 -11.18 -15.53
N ASP A 993 2.01 -11.47 -14.66
CA ASP A 993 2.09 -12.60 -13.73
C ASP A 993 2.11 -13.93 -14.50
N THR A 994 2.70 -14.96 -13.90
CA THR A 994 2.79 -16.32 -14.48
C THR A 994 1.42 -16.90 -14.86
N GLN A 995 0.35 -16.54 -14.14
CA GLN A 995 -1.03 -16.92 -14.44
C GLN A 995 -1.56 -16.33 -15.76
N TYR A 996 -1.14 -15.11 -16.11
CA TYR A 996 -1.60 -14.41 -17.31
C TYR A 996 -0.69 -14.69 -18.52
N MET A 997 0.55 -15.13 -18.29
CA MET A 997 1.48 -15.55 -19.36
C MET A 997 1.00 -16.78 -20.15
N ASN A 998 0.18 -17.63 -19.55
CA ASN A 998 -0.39 -18.81 -20.20
C ASN A 998 -1.64 -18.49 -21.04
N ILE A 999 -2.14 -17.25 -20.99
CA ILE A 999 -3.27 -16.82 -21.81
C ILE A 999 -2.75 -16.54 -23.22
N SER A 1000 -3.17 -17.37 -24.16
CA SER A 1000 -2.96 -17.17 -25.59
C SER A 1000 -4.28 -17.19 -26.35
N THR A 1001 -4.30 -16.49 -27.47
CA THR A 1001 -5.33 -16.64 -28.51
C THR A 1001 -5.27 -18.03 -29.14
N GLU A 1002 -6.31 -18.43 -29.85
CA GLU A 1002 -6.31 -19.68 -30.65
C GLU A 1002 -5.15 -19.70 -31.67
N SER A 1003 -4.73 -18.52 -32.12
CA SER A 1003 -3.59 -18.33 -33.02
C SER A 1003 -2.22 -18.33 -32.32
N GLY A 1004 -2.16 -18.55 -31.00
CA GLY A 1004 -0.92 -18.69 -30.22
C GLY A 1004 -0.28 -17.38 -29.73
N TYR A 1005 -0.90 -16.22 -29.98
CA TYR A 1005 -0.40 -14.92 -29.52
C TYR A 1005 -0.78 -14.67 -28.06
N GLY A 1006 0.17 -14.19 -27.25
CA GLY A 1006 -0.05 -13.85 -25.84
C GLY A 1006 -0.72 -12.49 -25.64
N LEU A 1007 -0.94 -12.12 -24.37
CA LEU A 1007 -1.54 -10.83 -23.98
C LEU A 1007 -0.69 -9.62 -24.36
N ARG A 1008 0.64 -9.75 -24.38
CA ARG A 1008 1.53 -8.63 -24.73
C ARG A 1008 1.41 -8.28 -26.21
N GLU A 1009 1.44 -9.30 -27.07
CA GLU A 1009 1.34 -9.19 -28.52
C GLU A 1009 -0.06 -8.75 -28.97
N THR A 1010 -1.10 -8.96 -28.15
CA THR A 1010 -2.49 -8.63 -28.47
C THR A 1010 -2.97 -7.40 -27.70
N LEU A 1011 -3.37 -7.58 -26.44
CA LEU A 1011 -4.00 -6.56 -25.60
C LEU A 1011 -3.09 -5.35 -25.39
N PHE A 1012 -1.89 -5.55 -24.85
CA PHE A 1012 -1.02 -4.43 -24.48
C PHE A 1012 -0.43 -3.73 -25.70
N TYR A 1013 -0.16 -4.45 -26.78
CA TYR A 1013 0.21 -3.81 -28.05
C TYR A 1013 -0.95 -3.02 -28.67
N ARG A 1014 -2.22 -3.45 -28.52
CA ARG A 1014 -3.37 -2.65 -28.96
C ARG A 1014 -3.52 -1.36 -28.15
N LEU A 1015 -3.31 -1.44 -26.83
CA LEU A 1015 -3.49 -0.32 -25.91
C LEU A 1015 -2.36 0.71 -26.04
N PHE A 1016 -1.12 0.25 -26.17
CA PHE A 1016 0.06 1.13 -26.13
C PHE A 1016 0.81 1.22 -27.47
N GLY A 1017 0.67 0.26 -28.38
CA GLY A 1017 1.42 0.24 -29.64
C GLY A 1017 2.93 0.41 -29.42
N GLU A 1018 3.52 1.34 -30.16
CA GLU A 1018 4.91 1.78 -29.99
C GLU A 1018 5.02 3.07 -29.14
N LEU A 1019 4.20 3.20 -28.09
CA LEU A 1019 4.27 4.32 -27.15
C LEU A 1019 5.65 4.38 -26.49
N GLN A 1020 6.35 5.49 -26.69
CA GLN A 1020 7.70 5.72 -26.18
C GLN A 1020 7.64 6.37 -24.79
N VAL A 1021 8.51 5.95 -23.87
CA VAL A 1021 8.61 6.52 -22.51
C VAL A 1021 9.94 7.26 -22.36
N TYR A 1022 9.88 8.48 -21.86
CA TYR A 1022 11.02 9.38 -21.63
C TYR A 1022 11.17 9.75 -20.15
N ASP A 1023 12.37 10.19 -19.77
CA ASP A 1023 12.68 10.65 -18.41
C ASP A 1023 12.09 12.03 -18.09
N THR A 1024 12.12 12.96 -19.04
CA THR A 1024 11.70 14.36 -18.91
C THR A 1024 10.95 14.86 -20.15
N GLU A 1025 10.04 15.82 -19.94
CA GLU A 1025 9.22 16.40 -21.00
C GLU A 1025 10.10 17.08 -22.05
N LYS A 1026 11.22 17.67 -21.61
CA LYS A 1026 12.20 18.30 -22.49
C LYS A 1026 12.80 17.30 -23.48
N HIS A 1027 13.29 16.16 -22.99
CA HIS A 1027 13.86 15.10 -23.82
C HIS A 1027 12.81 14.49 -24.76
N MET A 1028 11.58 14.32 -24.28
CA MET A 1028 10.45 13.87 -25.10
C MET A 1028 10.16 14.83 -26.27
N ASN A 1029 10.15 16.15 -26.00
CA ASN A 1029 9.89 17.17 -27.02
C ASN A 1029 11.01 17.23 -28.07
N GLU A 1030 12.27 17.06 -27.67
CA GLU A 1030 13.42 16.95 -28.58
C GLU A 1030 13.30 15.72 -29.51
N ALA A 1031 12.66 14.65 -29.02
CA ALA A 1031 12.38 13.44 -29.78
C ALA A 1031 11.11 13.52 -30.65
N GLY A 1032 10.43 14.66 -30.71
CA GLY A 1032 9.16 14.86 -31.44
C GLY A 1032 9.14 14.26 -32.85
N ALA A 1033 10.24 14.40 -33.60
CA ALA A 1033 10.33 13.94 -35.00
C ALA A 1033 10.39 12.41 -35.17
N CYS A 1034 10.76 11.65 -34.13
CA CYS A 1034 10.87 10.18 -34.18
C CYS A 1034 9.72 9.46 -33.45
N ILE A 1035 8.75 10.20 -32.90
CA ILE A 1035 7.58 9.64 -32.22
C ILE A 1035 6.49 9.29 -33.24
N LYS A 1036 6.11 8.01 -33.31
CA LYS A 1036 5.11 7.50 -34.28
C LYS A 1036 3.71 7.31 -33.68
N HIS A 1037 3.63 6.69 -32.51
CA HIS A 1037 2.37 6.23 -31.89
C HIS A 1037 2.03 6.97 -30.58
N GLY A 1038 2.83 7.99 -30.22
CA GLY A 1038 2.72 8.75 -28.98
C GLY A 1038 3.98 8.65 -28.12
N ALA A 1039 4.10 9.55 -27.16
CA ALA A 1039 5.13 9.50 -26.14
C ALA A 1039 4.61 9.99 -24.79
N VAL A 1040 5.22 9.50 -23.71
CA VAL A 1040 4.97 9.95 -22.34
C VAL A 1040 6.28 10.23 -21.63
N SER A 1041 6.25 11.12 -20.65
CA SER A 1041 7.39 11.46 -19.81
C SER A 1041 7.08 11.21 -18.34
N LEU A 1042 8.08 10.76 -17.57
CA LEU A 1042 7.95 10.48 -16.13
C LEU A 1042 7.73 11.72 -15.25
N ASP A 1043 7.89 12.93 -15.80
CA ASP A 1043 7.57 14.22 -15.15
C ASP A 1043 6.17 14.76 -15.50
N GLY A 1044 5.37 14.01 -16.27
CA GLY A 1044 3.95 14.32 -16.52
C GLY A 1044 3.59 14.74 -17.95
N GLY A 1045 4.55 14.80 -18.87
CA GLY A 1045 4.28 15.13 -20.27
C GLY A 1045 3.60 13.99 -21.05
N ILE A 1046 2.55 14.28 -21.82
CA ILE A 1046 1.88 13.29 -22.71
C ILE A 1046 1.69 13.86 -24.12
N ILE A 1047 2.19 13.15 -25.12
CA ILE A 1047 1.98 13.41 -26.55
C ILE A 1047 1.13 12.30 -27.15
N ARG A 1048 -0.09 12.64 -27.58
CA ARG A 1048 -0.99 11.72 -28.31
C ARG A 1048 -0.95 12.06 -29.80
N VAL A 1049 -0.56 11.10 -30.62
CA VAL A 1049 -0.57 11.26 -32.08
C VAL A 1049 -1.96 10.90 -32.62
N ILE A 1050 -2.94 11.76 -32.31
CA ILE A 1050 -4.25 11.75 -32.98
C ILE A 1050 -4.27 13.04 -33.80
N GLU A 1051 -4.21 12.91 -35.12
CA GLU A 1051 -4.36 13.98 -36.13
C GLU A 1051 -3.90 15.40 -35.70
N ASN A 1052 -2.67 15.76 -36.05
CA ASN A 1052 -2.12 17.14 -36.04
C ASN A 1052 -2.17 17.92 -34.71
N GLY A 1053 -1.10 17.81 -33.91
CA GLY A 1053 -0.64 18.92 -33.07
C GLY A 1053 -1.37 19.16 -31.74
N ILE A 1054 -2.15 18.21 -31.23
CA ILE A 1054 -2.80 18.33 -29.93
C ILE A 1054 -1.85 17.84 -28.82
N MET A 1055 -1.40 18.78 -27.99
CA MET A 1055 -0.65 18.51 -26.75
C MET A 1055 -1.61 18.66 -25.57
N SER A 1056 -1.63 17.68 -24.66
CA SER A 1056 -2.38 17.79 -23.41
C SER A 1056 -1.41 18.23 -22.30
N LEU A 1057 -1.71 19.36 -21.67
CA LEU A 1057 -0.90 19.94 -20.59
C LEU A 1057 -1.75 19.96 -19.32
N GLY A 1058 -1.34 19.25 -18.28
CA GLY A 1058 -2.04 19.19 -16.99
C GLY A 1058 -1.70 17.92 -16.21
N CYS A 1059 -1.99 17.93 -14.91
CA CYS A 1059 -1.84 16.77 -14.02
C CYS A 1059 -3.25 16.19 -13.75
N TRP A 1060 -3.52 14.97 -14.21
CA TRP A 1060 -4.77 14.27 -13.85
C TRP A 1060 -4.53 13.21 -12.78
N ASP A 1061 -5.11 13.39 -11.60
CA ASP A 1061 -5.17 12.32 -10.60
C ASP A 1061 -6.13 11.21 -11.07
N SER A 1062 -5.62 10.28 -11.87
CA SER A 1062 -6.35 9.05 -12.17
C SER A 1062 -6.44 8.19 -10.91
N GLU A 1063 -7.65 8.02 -10.36
CA GLU A 1063 -7.86 7.23 -9.14
C GLU A 1063 -7.51 5.73 -9.34
N ILE A 1064 -7.51 5.24 -10.59
CA ILE A 1064 -7.25 3.84 -10.93
C ILE A 1064 -5.95 3.73 -11.74
N CYS A 1065 -4.96 3.07 -11.15
CA CYS A 1065 -3.61 2.89 -11.72
C CYS A 1065 -3.26 1.40 -11.89
N PHE A 1066 -2.13 1.09 -12.55
CA PHE A 1066 -1.59 -0.28 -12.56
C PHE A 1066 -0.95 -0.62 -11.19
N PRO A 1067 -1.06 -1.87 -10.71
CA PRO A 1067 -0.34 -2.31 -9.52
C PRO A 1067 1.18 -2.22 -9.73
N VAL A 1068 1.91 -1.84 -8.69
CA VAL A 1068 3.39 -1.79 -8.74
C VAL A 1068 3.95 -3.11 -8.23
N GLY A 1069 4.67 -3.85 -9.09
CA GLY A 1069 5.14 -5.21 -8.79
C GLY A 1069 6.27 -5.21 -7.76
N THR A 1070 6.09 -5.92 -6.64
CA THR A 1070 7.17 -6.24 -5.70
C THR A 1070 7.84 -7.54 -6.14
N LEU A 1071 9.15 -7.49 -6.43
CA LEU A 1071 9.92 -8.68 -6.78
C LEU A 1071 9.88 -9.67 -5.57
N GLU A 1072 9.37 -10.88 -5.80
CA GLU A 1072 8.95 -11.86 -4.76
C GLU A 1072 10.06 -12.41 -3.83
N ASN A 1073 11.27 -11.84 -3.80
CA ASN A 1073 12.37 -12.31 -2.96
C ASN A 1073 12.67 -11.44 -1.71
N GLU A 1074 11.85 -10.43 -1.39
CA GLU A 1074 12.17 -9.46 -0.33
C GLU A 1074 11.56 -9.73 1.05
N THR A 1075 11.07 -10.93 1.36
CA THR A 1075 10.52 -11.19 2.70
C THR A 1075 11.57 -11.37 3.81
N ASN A 1076 12.85 -11.52 3.47
CA ASN A 1076 13.93 -11.72 4.47
C ASN A 1076 14.97 -10.59 4.58
N LEU A 1077 14.88 -9.50 3.80
CA LEU A 1077 15.88 -8.41 3.78
C LEU A 1077 15.33 -6.98 4.00
N ALA A 1078 14.03 -6.83 4.27
CA ALA A 1078 13.37 -5.54 4.42
C ALA A 1078 13.94 -4.63 5.55
N PRO A 1079 14.34 -5.13 6.73
CA PRO A 1079 14.83 -4.26 7.81
C PRO A 1079 16.20 -3.65 7.51
N GLU A 1080 17.11 -4.42 6.90
CA GLU A 1080 18.47 -3.94 6.57
C GLU A 1080 18.47 -3.01 5.36
N ARG A 1081 17.67 -3.30 4.32
CA ARG A 1081 17.51 -2.39 3.18
C ARG A 1081 16.88 -1.07 3.57
N MET A 1082 15.88 -1.09 4.46
CA MET A 1082 15.28 0.15 4.98
C MET A 1082 16.28 0.95 5.81
N LYS A 1083 17.14 0.29 6.59
CA LYS A 1083 18.24 0.92 7.34
C LYS A 1083 19.27 1.58 6.41
N ILE A 1084 19.70 0.87 5.36
CA ILE A 1084 20.65 1.40 4.37
C ILE A 1084 20.02 2.58 3.60
N LYS A 1085 18.74 2.49 3.24
CA LYS A 1085 18.00 3.59 2.56
C LYS A 1085 17.91 4.84 3.43
N MET A 1086 17.60 4.71 4.72
CA MET A 1086 17.57 5.84 5.65
C MET A 1086 18.96 6.47 5.85
N GLN A 1087 20.02 5.64 5.88
CA GLN A 1087 21.41 6.13 5.95
C GLN A 1087 21.84 6.85 4.66
N LEU A 1088 21.35 6.40 3.50
CA LEU A 1088 21.58 7.02 2.21
C LEU A 1088 20.92 8.41 2.14
N GLU A 1089 19.65 8.50 2.55
CA GLU A 1089 18.89 9.76 2.60
C GLU A 1089 19.58 10.78 3.53
N ALA A 1090 19.98 10.35 4.74
CA ALA A 1090 20.72 11.20 5.68
C ALA A 1090 22.09 11.64 5.12
N GLY A 1091 22.81 10.76 4.43
CA GLY A 1091 24.09 11.09 3.76
C GLY A 1091 23.92 12.13 2.64
N MET A 1092 22.85 12.01 1.84
CA MET A 1092 22.53 12.98 0.79
C MET A 1092 22.16 14.36 1.36
N GLU A 1093 21.42 14.41 2.47
CA GLU A 1093 21.09 15.67 3.16
C GLU A 1093 22.34 16.37 3.72
N MET A 1094 23.26 15.61 4.35
CA MET A 1094 24.53 16.16 4.82
C MET A 1094 25.38 16.72 3.67
N LEU A 1095 25.41 16.02 2.54
CA LEU A 1095 26.13 16.45 1.34
C LEU A 1095 25.53 17.74 0.74
N GLN A 1096 24.21 17.89 0.77
CA GLN A 1096 23.53 19.14 0.38
C GLN A 1096 23.84 20.29 1.33
N SER A 1097 23.88 20.04 2.64
CA SER A 1097 24.27 21.02 3.66
C SER A 1097 25.71 21.51 3.47
N ILE A 1098 26.67 20.60 3.25
CA ILE A 1098 28.08 20.96 3.00
C ILE A 1098 28.24 21.74 1.70
N LYS A 1099 27.56 21.33 0.62
CA LYS A 1099 27.54 22.11 -0.64
C LYS A 1099 27.05 23.55 -0.42
N GLY A 1100 26.04 23.74 0.42
CA GLY A 1100 25.57 25.07 0.83
C GLY A 1100 26.64 25.88 1.59
N LYS A 1101 27.33 25.26 2.56
CA LYS A 1101 28.43 25.89 3.31
C LYS A 1101 29.61 26.27 2.40
N ILE A 1102 29.98 25.41 1.46
CA ILE A 1102 31.03 25.68 0.45
C ILE A 1102 30.62 26.86 -0.43
N GLN A 1103 29.38 26.89 -0.91
CA GLN A 1103 28.89 27.98 -1.75
C GLN A 1103 28.89 29.31 -1.00
N HIS A 1104 28.50 29.31 0.28
CA HIS A 1104 28.54 30.50 1.13
C HIS A 1104 29.99 30.99 1.36
N ALA A 1105 30.90 30.10 1.76
CA ALA A 1105 32.31 30.43 1.97
C ALA A 1105 32.99 30.93 0.67
N THR A 1106 32.63 30.35 -0.49
CA THR A 1106 33.11 30.79 -1.80
C THR A 1106 32.63 32.20 -2.13
N ARG A 1107 31.35 32.51 -1.88
CA ARG A 1107 30.81 33.88 -2.06
C ARG A 1107 31.50 34.90 -1.17
N LEU A 1108 31.83 34.55 0.09
CA LEU A 1108 32.58 35.43 0.99
C LEU A 1108 34.00 35.68 0.48
N ARG A 1109 34.69 34.62 0.04
CA ARG A 1109 36.02 34.70 -0.58
C ARG A 1109 36.00 35.59 -1.82
N GLU A 1110 35.06 35.40 -2.74
CA GLU A 1110 34.94 36.21 -3.95
C GLU A 1110 34.65 37.68 -3.64
N LYS A 1111 33.80 37.96 -2.66
CA LYS A 1111 33.53 39.34 -2.19
C LYS A 1111 34.81 39.97 -1.62
N ALA A 1112 35.57 39.24 -0.82
CA ALA A 1112 36.85 39.71 -0.27
C ALA A 1112 37.88 39.97 -1.38
N ILE A 1113 38.01 39.06 -2.36
CA ILE A 1113 38.90 39.22 -3.51
C ILE A 1113 38.49 40.42 -4.38
N LYS A 1114 37.19 40.60 -4.65
CA LYS A 1114 36.69 41.77 -5.42
C LYS A 1114 37.02 43.07 -4.71
N LYS A 1115 36.86 43.12 -3.38
CA LYS A 1115 37.24 44.30 -2.56
C LYS A 1115 38.75 44.53 -2.60
N LEU A 1116 39.57 43.50 -2.41
CA LEU A 1116 41.03 43.60 -2.45
C LEU A 1116 41.54 44.04 -3.83
N LYS A 1117 40.96 43.54 -4.92
CA LYS A 1117 41.27 43.99 -6.30
C LYS A 1117 40.89 45.45 -6.53
N LYS A 1118 39.72 45.89 -6.05
CA LYS A 1118 39.29 47.29 -6.15
C LYS A 1118 40.26 48.21 -5.38
N MET A 1119 40.67 47.79 -4.18
CA MET A 1119 41.63 48.54 -3.38
C MET A 1119 43.03 48.56 -4.01
N SER A 1120 43.48 47.44 -4.57
CA SER A 1120 44.76 47.37 -5.30
C SER A 1120 44.77 48.28 -6.53
N LYS A 1121 43.65 48.33 -7.28
CA LYS A 1121 43.48 49.25 -8.40
C LYS A 1121 43.54 50.71 -7.94
N ASN A 1122 42.83 51.08 -6.89
CA ASN A 1122 42.86 52.42 -6.33
C ASN A 1122 44.27 52.81 -5.82
N TYR A 1123 45.00 51.86 -5.25
CA TYR A 1123 46.40 52.07 -4.82
C TYR A 1123 47.32 52.30 -6.02
N ASN A 1124 47.20 51.50 -7.09
CA ASN A 1124 47.99 51.69 -8.31
C ASN A 1124 47.64 53.02 -8.99
N GLU A 1125 46.36 53.41 -9.05
CA GLU A 1125 45.94 54.73 -9.57
C GLU A 1125 46.50 55.89 -8.73
N LEU A 1126 46.66 55.70 -7.41
CA LEU A 1126 47.33 56.67 -6.53
C LEU A 1126 48.84 56.71 -6.80
N MET A 1127 49.49 55.55 -6.97
CA MET A 1127 50.92 55.46 -7.27
C MET A 1127 51.26 56.02 -8.65
N ASP A 1128 50.41 55.80 -9.66
CA ASP A 1128 50.55 56.39 -11.00
C ASP A 1128 50.42 57.93 -10.92
N GLN A 1129 49.55 58.45 -10.04
CA GLN A 1129 49.45 59.89 -9.79
C GLN A 1129 50.70 60.44 -9.08
N VAL A 1130 51.29 59.67 -8.16
CA VAL A 1130 52.55 60.03 -7.50
C VAL A 1130 53.72 59.99 -8.51
N GLU A 1131 53.84 58.95 -9.34
CA GLU A 1131 54.85 58.86 -10.41
C GLU A 1131 54.69 59.97 -11.45
N ALA A 1132 53.45 60.35 -11.81
CA ALA A 1132 53.19 61.47 -12.71
C ALA A 1132 53.59 62.84 -12.12
N VAL A 1133 53.55 62.99 -10.79
CA VAL A 1133 54.03 64.18 -10.07
C VAL A 1133 55.56 64.16 -9.97
N VAL A 1134 56.18 63.00 -9.78
CA VAL A 1134 57.65 62.83 -9.72
C VAL A 1134 58.30 62.99 -11.09
N SER A 1135 57.64 62.58 -12.18
CA SER A 1135 58.14 62.68 -13.56
C SER A 1135 58.00 64.08 -14.19
N ARG A 1136 57.32 65.02 -13.50
CA ARG A 1136 57.17 66.44 -13.89
C ARG A 1136 58.15 67.38 -13.18
N LYS A 1137 59.12 66.84 -12.45
CA LYS A 1137 60.27 67.58 -11.90
C LYS A 1137 61.46 67.52 -12.83
#